data_AF-A0A420MW88-F1
#
_entry.id   AF-A0A420MW88-F1
#
_cell.length_a   1.000
_cell.length_b   1.000
_cell.length_c   1.000
_cell.angle_alpha   90.00
_cell.angle_beta   90.00
_cell.angle_gamma   90.00
#
_symmetry.space_group_name_H-M   'P 1'
#
loop_
_entity.id
_entity.type
_entity.pdbx_description
1 polymer ?
#
loop_
_entity_poly.entity_id
_entity_poly.type
_entity_poly.pdbx_seq_one_letter_code
_entity_poly.pdbx_strand_id
1 'polypeptide(L)'
;MSFPVVNGVEVAVPPPTGYRVDFENPQTDASMVRNAYWIFGLEFAMATAFLGQRMYTNAVILRKFLIDDYLILFAWVLSIAAQSCLLNAYSLKLLGVHAWEMPIDSNTKANLLVMCTTLTYIPTTILSKLTLCFFYYRLSPSLWYQYSVYFTGFLCSASLVGIWFSVLFACKPIAAGWDVRMSVGATCINRPPIYITQAAFGCITDVMLLVLPIPTVIGLQMSTRQKLGLVGLFAIGSITLITSIVRLVLLLPSLSNPDQSWSLAEGCLWVIIEANLLIMCGSLPTLRVFLKNVAPRVLGDKSTRKGSEEQSGSANFGLHTFGGSNGPRRKFDTLVELEHDTHFNRIINMTNTRIEIDPEGDTLIILPVKSTSTQSENPDPPIEKHFLCSKKHLTLASRRAAKLFSSQFKEASVESDGLYHWKFEGIFNHEAFALVLKIIHGKTRGVPRTIKLDLLADIATIVDDLECHEVIAFFSENWLLWWPGENERTRGKELAQLILSSFVFEHAALFETYTKMAIRYSDDGPLTFGLPIRADVSGTLASENKWPGLTIPDKIENTRIEIFQHLFDALDNLQTRILDASVGCNAACRAMLLGSLLQAMKKLELYPRPSSPFPKLSLDNLLASLTKVQSPAYFGPKSQGPVVNCSGKWNLETTTLVVGGFFGNRSDQGAPSQPSSRLFGKGPAPQSTNTSQETRRLGDPPQLPSGPFGTLLSQSSNSPRETIVLFGNKASSSVVKAPLVESEEQPATLVKHNCRLKGLIDPLINAAEKEITGLKLADFPRP
;
A
#
# COMPACT_ATOMS: atom_id res chain seq x y z
N MET A 1 -55.20 -27.73 8.54
CA MET A 1 -54.83 -29.06 8.00
C MET A 1 -54.53 -29.95 9.19
N SER A 2 -54.87 -31.24 9.12
CA SER A 2 -54.40 -32.25 10.08
C SER A 2 -53.02 -32.76 9.69
N PHE A 3 -52.21 -33.18 10.67
CA PHE A 3 -50.98 -33.91 10.40
C PHE A 3 -51.29 -35.33 9.89
N PRO A 4 -50.40 -35.96 9.10
CA PRO A 4 -50.53 -37.36 8.76
C PRO A 4 -50.46 -38.24 10.03
N VAL A 5 -51.35 -39.22 10.10
CA VAL A 5 -51.41 -40.18 11.21
C VAL A 5 -50.99 -41.55 10.69
N VAL A 6 -50.00 -42.16 11.35
CA VAL A 6 -49.45 -43.49 11.02
C VAL A 6 -49.58 -44.37 12.26
N ASN A 7 -50.20 -45.54 12.15
CA ASN A 7 -50.44 -46.46 13.26
C ASN A 7 -51.07 -45.82 14.53
N GLY A 8 -51.84 -44.73 14.36
CA GLY A 8 -52.46 -43.97 15.46
C GLY A 8 -51.62 -42.81 16.02
N VAL A 9 -50.39 -42.60 15.54
CA VAL A 9 -49.47 -41.55 15.98
C VAL A 9 -49.41 -40.41 14.94
N GLU A 10 -49.44 -39.16 15.38
CA GLU A 10 -49.18 -37.99 14.53
C GLU A 10 -47.69 -37.87 14.19
N VAL A 11 -47.36 -37.81 12.89
CA VAL A 11 -45.99 -37.64 12.39
C VAL A 11 -45.86 -36.37 11.56
N ALA A 12 -44.65 -35.83 11.43
CA ALA A 12 -44.41 -34.59 10.69
C ALA A 12 -44.30 -34.78 9.17
N VAL A 13 -43.88 -35.96 8.72
CA VAL A 13 -43.66 -36.33 7.32
C VAL A 13 -44.29 -37.71 7.09
N PRO A 14 -45.07 -37.93 6.01
CA PRO A 14 -45.62 -39.26 5.72
C PRO A 14 -44.53 -40.23 5.23
N PRO A 15 -44.62 -41.53 5.55
CA PRO A 15 -43.64 -42.53 5.12
C PRO A 15 -43.69 -42.80 3.61
N PRO A 16 -42.57 -43.23 2.99
CA PRO A 16 -42.55 -43.68 1.60
C PRO A 16 -43.50 -44.86 1.32
N THR A 17 -44.02 -44.93 0.10
CA THR A 17 -44.94 -46.00 -0.32
C THR A 17 -44.31 -47.39 -0.16
N GLY A 18 -44.91 -48.22 0.70
CA GLY A 18 -44.43 -49.58 1.00
C GLY A 18 -43.50 -49.69 2.23
N TYR A 19 -43.08 -48.56 2.82
CA TYR A 19 -42.32 -48.56 4.07
C TYR A 19 -43.22 -48.92 5.26
N ARG A 20 -42.70 -49.71 6.22
CA ARG A 20 -43.39 -50.04 7.48
C ARG A 20 -42.71 -49.31 8.62
N VAL A 21 -43.45 -48.41 9.27
CA VAL A 21 -42.97 -47.62 10.41
C VAL A 21 -43.05 -48.42 11.71
N ASP A 22 -41.96 -48.46 12.46
CA ASP A 22 -41.89 -48.97 13.83
C ASP A 22 -41.54 -47.82 14.80
N PHE A 23 -42.42 -47.55 15.77
CA PHE A 23 -42.20 -46.50 16.78
C PHE A 23 -41.54 -47.01 18.07
N GLU A 24 -41.52 -48.32 18.32
CA GLU A 24 -40.86 -48.92 19.49
C GLU A 24 -39.38 -49.20 19.19
N ASN A 25 -39.09 -49.69 17.99
CA ASN A 25 -37.74 -49.89 17.48
C ASN A 25 -37.52 -49.24 16.10
N PRO A 26 -37.50 -47.89 16.02
CA PRO A 26 -37.27 -47.19 14.77
C PRO A 26 -35.88 -47.47 14.20
N GLN A 27 -35.77 -47.39 12.87
CA GLN A 27 -34.54 -47.62 12.13
C GLN A 27 -33.52 -46.52 12.46
N THR A 28 -32.46 -46.90 13.19
CA THR A 28 -31.32 -46.04 13.53
C THR A 28 -30.06 -46.46 12.77
N ASP A 29 -29.26 -45.51 12.29
CA ASP A 29 -27.86 -45.82 11.93
C ASP A 29 -27.00 -45.99 13.19
N ALA A 30 -26.97 -47.23 13.70
CA ALA A 30 -26.17 -47.66 14.85
C ALA A 30 -24.65 -47.73 14.57
N SER A 31 -24.20 -47.38 13.36
CA SER A 31 -22.79 -47.13 13.03
C SER A 31 -22.47 -45.64 13.20
N MET A 32 -23.25 -44.74 12.59
CA MET A 32 -23.10 -43.29 12.74
C MET A 32 -23.25 -42.84 14.20
N VAL A 33 -24.29 -43.31 14.92
CA VAL A 33 -24.50 -42.95 16.33
C VAL A 33 -23.32 -43.39 17.21
N ARG A 34 -22.71 -44.56 16.91
CA ARG A 34 -21.53 -45.06 17.61
C ARG A 34 -20.29 -44.20 17.31
N ASN A 35 -20.11 -43.83 16.04
CA ASN A 35 -19.01 -42.98 15.60
C ASN A 35 -19.13 -41.58 16.22
N ALA A 36 -20.34 -41.03 16.35
CA ALA A 36 -20.60 -39.74 16.98
C ALA A 36 -20.01 -39.64 18.39
N TYR A 37 -20.29 -40.62 19.26
CA TYR A 37 -19.74 -40.63 20.64
C TYR A 37 -18.21 -40.71 20.66
N TRP A 38 -17.60 -41.50 19.78
CA TRP A 38 -16.13 -41.60 19.70
C TRP A 38 -15.48 -40.31 19.17
N ILE A 39 -16.04 -39.71 18.12
CA ILE A 39 -15.56 -38.45 17.54
C ILE A 39 -15.66 -37.35 18.60
N PHE A 40 -16.84 -37.14 19.18
CA PHE A 40 -17.05 -36.06 20.16
C PHE A 40 -16.16 -36.24 21.39
N GLY A 41 -16.01 -37.47 21.92
CA GLY A 41 -15.13 -37.74 23.05
C GLY A 41 -13.65 -37.48 22.76
N LEU A 42 -13.16 -37.93 21.61
CA LEU A 42 -11.76 -37.75 21.18
C LEU A 42 -11.45 -36.27 20.91
N GLU A 43 -12.28 -35.60 20.12
CA GLU A 43 -12.06 -34.21 19.74
C GLU A 43 -12.25 -33.24 20.90
N PHE A 44 -13.22 -33.47 21.78
CA PHE A 44 -13.37 -32.67 22.99
C PHE A 44 -12.12 -32.78 23.87
N ALA A 45 -11.55 -33.98 24.03
CA ALA A 45 -10.30 -34.17 24.74
C ALA A 45 -9.11 -33.44 24.06
N MET A 46 -9.01 -33.52 22.73
CA MET A 46 -7.97 -32.82 21.96
C MET A 46 -8.11 -31.29 22.03
N ALA A 47 -9.29 -30.74 21.77
CA ALA A 47 -9.55 -29.30 21.84
C ALA A 47 -9.33 -28.76 23.25
N THR A 48 -9.74 -29.49 24.28
CA THR A 48 -9.52 -29.12 25.69
C THR A 48 -8.05 -29.20 26.08
N ALA A 49 -7.27 -30.17 25.57
CA ALA A 49 -5.83 -30.22 25.79
C ALA A 49 -5.08 -29.07 25.09
N PHE A 50 -5.49 -28.72 23.86
CA PHE A 50 -4.92 -27.60 23.10
C PHE A 50 -5.27 -26.24 23.73
N LEU A 51 -6.50 -26.05 24.22
CA LEU A 51 -6.87 -24.88 25.00
C LEU A 51 -6.14 -24.86 26.34
N GLY A 52 -6.02 -26.00 27.02
CA GLY A 52 -5.35 -26.14 28.31
C GLY A 52 -3.87 -25.72 28.25
N GLN A 53 -3.13 -26.14 27.23
CA GLN A 53 -1.75 -25.68 27.05
C GLN A 53 -1.66 -24.18 26.71
N ARG A 54 -2.65 -23.61 26.01
CA ARG A 54 -2.72 -22.16 25.73
C ARG A 54 -2.95 -21.38 27.00
N MET A 55 -3.95 -21.76 27.80
CA MET A 55 -4.25 -21.17 29.10
C MET A 55 -3.04 -21.28 30.05
N TYR A 56 -2.42 -22.45 30.17
CA TYR A 56 -1.21 -22.63 30.99
C TYR A 56 -0.03 -21.76 30.51
N THR A 57 0.18 -21.66 29.19
CA THR A 57 1.25 -20.85 28.62
C THR A 57 1.03 -19.37 28.90
N ASN A 58 -0.17 -18.84 28.66
CA ASN A 58 -0.45 -17.42 28.83
C ASN A 58 -0.58 -17.03 30.31
N ALA A 59 -1.16 -17.89 31.15
CA ALA A 59 -1.27 -17.66 32.60
C ALA A 59 0.05 -17.81 33.36
N VAL A 60 0.78 -18.90 33.14
CA VAL A 60 1.90 -19.32 34.02
C VAL A 60 3.26 -18.97 33.43
N ILE A 61 3.47 -19.24 32.13
CA ILE A 61 4.77 -19.05 31.46
C ILE A 61 4.97 -17.59 31.06
N LEU A 62 4.02 -17.01 30.33
CA LEU A 62 4.08 -15.64 29.80
C LEU A 62 3.45 -14.60 30.75
N ARG A 63 2.60 -15.03 31.69
CA ARG A 63 1.91 -14.20 32.69
C ARG A 63 1.15 -13.00 32.11
N LYS A 64 0.55 -13.20 30.94
CA LYS A 64 -0.19 -12.17 30.20
C LYS A 64 -1.43 -12.78 29.55
N PHE A 65 -2.58 -12.59 30.17
CA PHE A 65 -3.88 -12.85 29.54
C PHE A 65 -4.24 -11.71 28.60
N LEU A 66 -4.74 -12.05 27.42
CA LEU A 66 -5.07 -11.12 26.35
C LEU A 66 -6.53 -11.30 25.90
N ILE A 67 -7.11 -10.34 25.18
CA ILE A 67 -8.51 -10.39 24.72
C ILE A 67 -8.82 -11.68 23.95
N ASP A 68 -7.88 -12.14 23.13
CA ASP A 68 -7.95 -13.40 22.38
C ASP A 68 -7.99 -14.65 23.26
N ASP A 69 -7.49 -14.63 24.50
CA ASP A 69 -7.67 -15.74 25.45
C ASP A 69 -9.11 -15.83 25.97
N TYR A 70 -9.75 -14.68 26.24
CA TYR A 70 -11.16 -14.65 26.65
C TYR A 70 -12.09 -15.08 25.51
N LEU A 71 -11.80 -14.65 24.27
CA LEU A 71 -12.59 -15.02 23.08
C LEU A 71 -12.57 -16.53 22.83
N ILE A 72 -11.39 -17.18 22.86
CA ILE A 72 -11.29 -18.63 22.62
C ILE A 72 -11.81 -19.47 23.79
N LEU A 73 -11.66 -19.00 25.03
CA LEU A 73 -12.26 -19.65 26.20
C LEU A 73 -13.79 -19.60 26.13
N PHE A 74 -14.37 -18.46 25.76
CA PHE A 74 -15.82 -18.33 25.58
C PHE A 74 -16.33 -19.15 24.38
N ALA A 75 -15.57 -19.22 23.28
CA ALA A 75 -15.85 -20.12 22.16
C ALA A 75 -15.90 -21.60 22.60
N TRP A 76 -14.96 -22.05 23.42
CA TRP A 76 -14.95 -23.43 23.94
C TRP A 76 -16.15 -23.73 24.86
N VAL A 77 -16.55 -22.79 25.72
CA VAL A 77 -17.78 -22.93 26.53
C VAL A 77 -19.04 -23.06 25.65
N LEU A 78 -19.13 -22.28 24.57
CA LEU A 78 -20.22 -22.40 23.59
C LEU A 78 -20.15 -23.70 22.78
N SER A 79 -18.95 -24.21 22.49
CA SER A 79 -18.74 -25.53 21.87
C SER A 79 -19.26 -26.66 22.75
N ILE A 80 -19.03 -26.60 24.07
CA ILE A 80 -19.60 -27.55 25.04
C ILE A 80 -21.13 -27.52 25.00
N ALA A 81 -21.75 -26.34 24.93
CA ALA A 81 -23.20 -26.23 24.82
C ALA A 81 -23.74 -26.85 23.52
N ALA A 82 -23.08 -26.62 22.37
CA ALA A 82 -23.44 -27.24 21.10
C ALA A 82 -23.30 -28.77 21.14
N GLN A 83 -22.17 -29.28 21.65
CA GLN A 83 -21.90 -30.72 21.79
C GLN A 83 -22.90 -31.40 22.74
N SER A 84 -23.26 -30.74 23.85
CA SER A 84 -24.25 -31.25 24.81
C SER A 84 -25.65 -31.37 24.20
N CYS A 85 -26.07 -30.39 23.37
CA CYS A 85 -27.34 -30.45 22.64
C CYS A 85 -27.39 -31.64 21.66
N LEU A 86 -26.32 -31.86 20.89
CA LEU A 86 -26.26 -32.99 19.95
C LEU A 86 -26.13 -34.35 20.65
N LEU A 87 -25.32 -34.47 21.71
CA LEU A 87 -25.22 -35.70 22.51
C LEU A 87 -26.58 -36.11 23.09
N ASN A 88 -27.32 -35.16 23.64
CA ASN A 88 -28.67 -35.39 24.12
C ASN A 88 -29.60 -35.85 22.98
N ALA A 89 -29.52 -35.22 21.81
CA ALA A 89 -30.32 -35.59 20.65
C ALA A 89 -30.01 -37.00 20.13
N TYR A 90 -28.74 -37.41 20.05
CA TYR A 90 -28.36 -38.78 19.69
C TYR A 90 -28.77 -39.80 20.77
N SER A 91 -28.64 -39.47 22.06
CA SER A 91 -29.04 -40.39 23.15
C SER A 91 -30.55 -40.65 23.20
N LEU A 92 -31.35 -39.66 22.78
CA LEU A 92 -32.81 -39.74 22.70
C LEU A 92 -33.32 -40.30 21.35
N LYS A 93 -32.44 -40.80 20.47
CA LYS A 93 -32.74 -41.23 19.09
C LYS A 93 -33.44 -40.16 18.23
N LEU A 94 -33.11 -38.88 18.43
CA LEU A 94 -33.74 -37.73 17.74
C LEU A 94 -32.97 -37.26 16.48
N LEU A 95 -31.77 -37.79 16.23
CA LEU A 95 -31.05 -37.66 14.95
C LEU A 95 -30.53 -39.03 14.52
N GLY A 96 -30.45 -39.25 13.20
CA GLY A 96 -30.11 -40.57 12.64
C GLY A 96 -31.25 -41.57 12.68
N VAL A 97 -32.49 -41.05 12.68
CA VAL A 97 -33.77 -41.76 12.55
C VAL A 97 -34.60 -41.03 11.50
N HIS A 98 -35.34 -41.79 10.69
CA HIS A 98 -36.20 -41.24 9.64
C HIS A 98 -37.35 -40.39 10.20
N ALA A 99 -37.63 -39.25 9.57
CA ALA A 99 -38.62 -38.27 10.06
C ALA A 99 -40.07 -38.81 10.16
N TRP A 100 -40.39 -39.87 9.43
CA TRP A 100 -41.69 -40.56 9.45
C TRP A 100 -41.81 -41.65 10.53
N GLU A 101 -40.71 -42.03 11.18
CA GLU A 101 -40.69 -42.94 12.35
C GLU A 101 -40.64 -42.17 13.67
N MET A 102 -40.77 -40.84 13.63
CA MET A 102 -40.66 -39.98 14.79
C MET A 102 -42.01 -39.32 15.10
N PRO A 103 -42.56 -39.50 16.33
CA PRO A 103 -43.74 -38.75 16.78
C PRO A 103 -43.50 -37.24 16.68
N ILE A 104 -44.52 -36.47 16.31
CA ILE A 104 -44.41 -35.01 16.07
C ILE A 104 -43.83 -34.23 17.27
N ASP A 105 -44.09 -34.67 18.50
CA ASP A 105 -43.56 -34.04 19.72
C ASP A 105 -42.07 -34.37 19.94
N SER A 106 -41.61 -35.52 19.46
CA SER A 106 -40.18 -35.89 19.41
C SER A 106 -39.46 -35.11 18.30
N ASN A 107 -40.07 -34.96 17.12
CA ASN A 107 -39.52 -34.13 16.04
C ASN A 107 -39.44 -32.64 16.45
N THR A 108 -40.40 -32.15 17.23
CA THR A 108 -40.35 -30.80 17.83
C THR A 108 -39.16 -30.64 18.79
N LYS A 109 -38.84 -31.66 19.60
CA LYS A 109 -37.64 -31.67 20.44
C LYS A 109 -36.34 -31.76 19.62
N ALA A 110 -36.33 -32.54 18.53
CA ALA A 110 -35.20 -32.63 17.61
C ALA A 110 -34.88 -31.25 17.00
N ASN A 111 -35.89 -30.58 16.44
CA ASN A 111 -35.76 -29.23 15.87
C ASN A 111 -35.28 -28.20 16.90
N LEU A 112 -35.75 -28.27 18.15
CA LEU A 112 -35.29 -27.40 19.23
C LEU A 112 -33.79 -27.63 19.54
N LEU A 113 -33.36 -28.89 19.69
CA LEU A 113 -31.96 -29.22 19.97
C LEU A 113 -31.02 -28.82 18.81
N VAL A 114 -31.45 -29.00 17.55
CA VAL A 114 -30.71 -28.53 16.37
C VAL A 114 -30.65 -27.00 16.30
N MET A 115 -31.73 -26.29 16.67
CA MET A 115 -31.73 -24.82 16.75
C MET A 115 -30.80 -24.30 17.85
N CYS A 116 -30.85 -24.89 19.05
CA CYS A 116 -29.93 -24.55 20.16
C CYS A 116 -28.46 -24.85 19.79
N THR A 117 -28.19 -25.97 19.13
CA THR A 117 -26.87 -26.31 18.58
C THR A 117 -26.42 -25.23 17.59
N THR A 118 -27.27 -24.83 16.65
CA THR A 118 -26.92 -23.83 15.63
C THR A 118 -26.62 -22.46 16.26
N LEU A 119 -27.44 -22.01 17.20
CA LEU A 119 -27.28 -20.72 17.89
C LEU A 119 -26.05 -20.67 18.82
N THR A 120 -25.51 -21.81 19.26
CA THR A 120 -24.26 -21.89 20.04
C THR A 120 -23.04 -22.11 19.15
N TYR A 121 -23.21 -22.85 18.04
CA TYR A 121 -22.16 -23.14 17.06
C TYR A 121 -21.72 -21.91 16.23
N ILE A 122 -22.65 -21.07 15.76
CA ILE A 122 -22.33 -19.86 14.97
C ILE A 122 -21.35 -18.94 15.72
N PRO A 123 -21.60 -18.52 16.98
CA PRO A 123 -20.61 -17.73 17.74
C PRO A 123 -19.34 -18.52 18.07
N THR A 124 -19.42 -19.83 18.38
CA THR A 124 -18.23 -20.68 18.64
C THR A 124 -17.17 -20.54 17.54
N THR A 125 -17.58 -20.72 16.29
CA THR A 125 -16.64 -20.66 15.17
C THR A 125 -16.14 -19.25 14.91
N ILE A 126 -17.03 -18.24 14.98
CA ILE A 126 -16.65 -16.86 14.68
C ILE A 126 -15.73 -16.27 15.78
N LEU A 127 -15.95 -16.57 17.05
CA LEU A 127 -15.04 -16.19 18.14
C LEU A 127 -13.66 -16.85 18.00
N SER A 128 -13.63 -18.11 17.54
CA SER A 128 -12.37 -18.81 17.23
C SER A 128 -11.63 -18.17 16.03
N LYS A 129 -12.35 -17.77 14.98
CA LYS A 129 -11.79 -17.04 13.84
C LYS A 129 -11.31 -15.63 14.22
N LEU A 130 -12.03 -14.91 15.08
CA LEU A 130 -11.60 -13.62 15.62
C LEU A 130 -10.35 -13.74 16.50
N THR A 131 -10.20 -14.82 17.26
CA THR A 131 -8.97 -15.14 17.99
C THR A 131 -7.76 -15.23 17.04
N LEU A 132 -7.92 -15.89 15.90
CA LEU A 132 -6.88 -15.93 14.85
C LEU A 132 -6.64 -14.55 14.22
N CYS A 133 -7.67 -13.75 13.97
CA CYS A 133 -7.49 -12.36 13.52
C CYS A 133 -6.67 -11.51 14.52
N PHE A 134 -6.95 -11.61 15.83
CA PHE A 134 -6.17 -10.88 16.84
C PHE A 134 -4.72 -11.38 16.96
N PHE A 135 -4.47 -12.68 16.77
CA PHE A 135 -3.11 -13.21 16.68
C PHE A 135 -2.38 -12.67 15.43
N TYR A 136 -3.03 -12.74 14.26
CA TYR A 136 -2.48 -12.24 13.00
C TYR A 136 -2.20 -10.74 13.04
N TYR A 137 -3.11 -9.92 13.59
CA TYR A 137 -2.90 -8.47 13.74
C TYR A 137 -1.57 -8.12 14.43
N ARG A 138 -1.12 -8.95 15.38
CA ARG A 138 0.16 -8.80 16.10
C ARG A 138 1.37 -9.42 15.38
N LEU A 139 1.16 -10.22 14.33
CA LEU A 139 2.22 -10.91 13.60
C LEU A 139 2.98 -9.99 12.64
N SER A 140 2.32 -8.97 12.08
CA SER A 140 2.93 -8.04 11.11
C SER A 140 2.39 -6.61 11.28
N PRO A 141 3.26 -5.59 11.41
CA PRO A 141 2.88 -4.18 11.47
C PRO A 141 2.59 -3.55 10.08
N SER A 142 2.68 -4.32 8.99
CA SER A 142 2.44 -3.80 7.64
C SER A 142 0.98 -3.34 7.47
N LEU A 143 0.76 -2.10 7.02
CA LEU A 143 -0.58 -1.52 6.90
C LEU A 143 -1.50 -2.33 5.98
N TRP A 144 -1.02 -2.77 4.81
CA TRP A 144 -1.78 -3.63 3.89
C TRP A 144 -2.23 -4.95 4.53
N TYR A 145 -1.35 -5.54 5.33
CA TYR A 145 -1.64 -6.76 6.09
C TYR A 145 -2.67 -6.49 7.18
N GLN A 146 -2.52 -5.41 7.95
CA GLN A 146 -3.48 -5.04 8.99
C GLN A 146 -4.86 -4.70 8.42
N TYR A 147 -4.95 -3.99 7.29
CA TYR A 147 -6.23 -3.76 6.60
C TYR A 147 -6.90 -5.08 6.16
N SER A 148 -6.12 -6.05 5.68
CA SER A 148 -6.63 -7.39 5.30
C SER A 148 -7.16 -8.17 6.52
N VAL A 149 -6.47 -8.09 7.66
CA VAL A 149 -6.92 -8.68 8.93
C VAL A 149 -8.19 -7.99 9.45
N TYR A 150 -8.24 -6.65 9.42
CA TYR A 150 -9.44 -5.88 9.81
C TYR A 150 -10.64 -6.21 8.92
N PHE A 151 -10.46 -6.32 7.61
CA PHE A 151 -11.52 -6.72 6.67
C PHE A 151 -12.03 -8.14 6.96
N THR A 152 -11.13 -9.09 7.22
CA THR A 152 -11.49 -10.47 7.57
C THR A 152 -12.24 -10.53 8.92
N GLY A 153 -11.78 -9.78 9.93
CA GLY A 153 -12.44 -9.66 11.23
C GLY A 153 -13.81 -8.97 11.16
N PHE A 154 -13.96 -7.95 10.31
CA PHE A 154 -15.24 -7.32 10.00
C PHE A 154 -16.21 -8.32 9.35
N LEU A 155 -15.76 -9.07 8.34
CA LEU A 155 -16.59 -10.09 7.65
C LEU A 155 -17.05 -11.19 8.61
N CYS A 156 -16.17 -11.66 9.50
CA CYS A 156 -16.53 -12.59 10.58
C CYS A 156 -17.58 -11.98 11.53
N SER A 157 -17.38 -10.74 11.98
CA SER A 157 -18.30 -10.08 12.92
C SER A 157 -19.67 -9.76 12.30
N ALA A 158 -19.70 -9.35 11.04
CA ALA A 158 -20.93 -9.05 10.30
C ALA A 158 -21.74 -10.31 9.99
N SER A 159 -21.09 -11.42 9.64
CA SER A 159 -21.77 -12.71 9.43
C SER A 159 -22.34 -13.28 10.73
N LEU A 160 -21.66 -13.12 11.88
CA LEU A 160 -22.23 -13.46 13.19
C LEU A 160 -23.55 -12.72 13.43
N VAL A 161 -23.52 -11.39 13.38
CA VAL A 161 -24.71 -10.57 13.66
C VAL A 161 -25.84 -10.88 12.68
N GLY A 162 -25.55 -10.87 11.38
CA GLY A 162 -26.57 -11.09 10.36
C GLY A 162 -27.21 -12.47 10.43
N ILE A 163 -26.42 -13.53 10.57
CA ILE A 163 -26.91 -14.91 10.45
C ILE A 163 -27.49 -15.41 11.77
N TRP A 164 -26.89 -15.07 12.93
CA TRP A 164 -27.41 -15.49 14.23
C TRP A 164 -28.81 -14.93 14.51
N PHE A 165 -29.02 -13.63 14.23
CA PHE A 165 -30.36 -13.04 14.32
C PHE A 165 -31.31 -13.57 13.23
N SER A 166 -30.82 -13.92 12.03
CA SER A 166 -31.67 -14.55 11.01
C SER A 166 -32.15 -15.94 11.41
N VAL A 167 -31.34 -16.72 12.13
CA VAL A 167 -31.76 -18.02 12.68
C VAL A 167 -32.70 -17.84 13.87
N LEU A 168 -32.38 -16.92 14.80
CA LEU A 168 -33.20 -16.69 16.00
C LEU A 168 -34.61 -16.16 15.65
N PHE A 169 -34.71 -15.23 14.69
CA PHE A 169 -35.96 -14.60 14.27
C PHE A 169 -36.50 -15.16 12.94
N ALA A 170 -36.13 -16.41 12.59
CA ALA A 170 -36.53 -17.06 11.33
C ALA A 170 -38.05 -17.20 11.14
N CYS A 171 -38.83 -17.20 12.23
CA CYS A 171 -40.29 -17.37 12.20
C CYS A 171 -41.01 -16.37 13.11
N LYS A 172 -42.25 -16.04 12.75
CA LYS A 172 -43.20 -15.26 13.55
C LYS A 172 -44.48 -16.09 13.77
N PRO A 173 -44.79 -16.50 15.02
CA PRO A 173 -44.01 -16.33 16.24
C PRO A 173 -42.71 -17.16 16.24
N ILE A 174 -41.76 -16.78 17.11
CA ILE A 174 -40.42 -17.42 17.21
C ILE A 174 -40.53 -18.92 17.52
N ALA A 175 -41.54 -19.33 18.31
CA ALA A 175 -41.77 -20.72 18.68
C ALA A 175 -41.96 -21.67 17.47
N ALA A 176 -42.53 -21.18 16.37
CA ALA A 176 -42.63 -21.94 15.11
C ALA A 176 -41.27 -22.19 14.43
N GLY A 177 -40.16 -21.68 15.01
CA GLY A 177 -38.80 -22.10 14.70
C GLY A 177 -38.57 -23.59 14.98
N TRP A 178 -39.07 -24.10 16.10
CA TRP A 178 -38.92 -25.51 16.50
C TRP A 178 -40.24 -26.28 16.58
N ASP A 179 -41.34 -25.62 16.93
CA ASP A 179 -42.66 -26.23 17.08
C ASP A 179 -43.33 -26.44 15.71
N VAL A 180 -43.43 -27.71 15.32
CA VAL A 180 -44.02 -28.14 14.05
C VAL A 180 -45.55 -27.91 14.05
N ARG A 181 -46.22 -28.06 15.21
CA ARG A 181 -47.66 -27.83 15.36
C ARG A 181 -48.01 -26.35 15.14
N MET A 182 -47.17 -25.43 15.64
CA MET A 182 -47.34 -23.98 15.43
C MET A 182 -46.99 -23.52 14.01
N SER A 183 -46.20 -24.28 13.23
CA SER A 183 -45.77 -23.88 11.89
C SER A 183 -46.91 -23.68 10.88
N VAL A 184 -48.03 -24.37 11.05
CA VAL A 184 -49.18 -24.42 10.12
C VAL A 184 -49.90 -23.06 9.96
N GLY A 185 -49.68 -22.11 10.88
CA GLY A 185 -50.20 -20.74 10.80
C GLY A 185 -49.12 -19.65 10.93
N ALA A 186 -47.83 -20.02 10.94
CA ALA A 186 -46.73 -19.09 11.16
C ALA A 186 -46.19 -18.53 9.83
N THR A 187 -45.59 -17.34 9.87
CA THR A 187 -44.80 -16.81 8.75
C THR A 187 -43.31 -17.03 9.03
N CYS A 188 -42.65 -17.80 8.17
CA CYS A 188 -41.23 -18.15 8.31
C CYS A 188 -40.43 -17.73 7.06
N ILE A 189 -39.18 -17.34 7.28
CA ILE A 189 -38.17 -17.14 6.25
C ILE A 189 -37.73 -18.52 5.73
N ASN A 190 -37.43 -18.61 4.44
CA ASN A 190 -36.90 -19.82 3.83
C ASN A 190 -35.55 -20.21 4.50
N ARG A 191 -35.50 -21.37 5.17
CA ARG A 191 -34.37 -21.74 6.05
C ARG A 191 -33.11 -22.20 5.32
N PRO A 192 -33.17 -23.07 4.28
CA PRO A 192 -31.97 -23.54 3.58
C PRO A 192 -31.03 -22.43 3.07
N PRO A 193 -31.50 -21.32 2.46
CA PRO A 193 -30.62 -20.20 2.09
C PRO A 193 -29.79 -19.63 3.26
N ILE A 194 -30.35 -19.55 4.48
CA ILE A 194 -29.64 -19.02 5.66
C ILE A 194 -28.46 -19.94 6.02
N TYR A 195 -28.69 -21.26 6.03
CA TYR A 195 -27.65 -22.25 6.35
C TYR A 195 -26.60 -22.41 5.25
N ILE A 196 -27.00 -22.34 3.97
CA ILE A 196 -26.07 -22.30 2.83
C ILE A 196 -25.19 -21.04 2.90
N THR A 197 -25.78 -19.89 3.23
CA THR A 197 -25.05 -18.62 3.43
C THR A 197 -24.06 -18.71 4.60
N GLN A 198 -24.44 -19.35 5.72
CA GLN A 198 -23.53 -19.62 6.85
C GLN A 198 -22.34 -20.48 6.42
N ALA A 199 -22.57 -21.59 5.74
CA ALA A 199 -21.50 -22.48 5.29
C ALA A 199 -20.59 -21.81 4.26
N ALA A 200 -21.15 -21.00 3.34
CA ALA A 200 -20.38 -20.24 2.36
C ALA A 200 -19.48 -19.16 3.00
N PHE A 201 -20.00 -18.32 3.91
CA PHE A 201 -19.17 -17.37 4.66
C PHE A 201 -18.16 -18.07 5.58
N GLY A 202 -18.50 -19.25 6.11
CA GLY A 202 -17.57 -20.15 6.78
C GLY A 202 -16.35 -20.43 5.90
N CYS A 203 -16.55 -21.06 4.73
CA CYS A 203 -15.48 -21.37 3.79
C CYS A 203 -14.67 -20.13 3.35
N ILE A 204 -15.34 -19.01 3.03
CA ILE A 204 -14.66 -17.77 2.59
C ILE A 204 -13.74 -17.24 3.69
N THR A 205 -14.20 -17.22 4.94
CA THR A 205 -13.38 -16.75 6.08
C THR A 205 -12.23 -17.70 6.41
N ASP A 206 -12.38 -19.01 6.18
CA ASP A 206 -11.28 -19.98 6.32
C ASP A 206 -10.20 -19.79 5.25
N VAL A 207 -10.58 -19.57 3.99
CA VAL A 207 -9.63 -19.24 2.91
C VAL A 207 -8.87 -17.95 3.24
N MET A 208 -9.56 -16.90 3.72
CA MET A 208 -8.90 -15.65 4.14
C MET A 208 -7.89 -15.88 5.27
N LEU A 209 -8.27 -16.62 6.32
CA LEU A 209 -7.38 -16.93 7.45
C LEU A 209 -6.21 -17.84 7.09
N LEU A 210 -6.34 -18.68 6.07
CA LEU A 210 -5.27 -19.52 5.54
C LEU A 210 -4.30 -18.70 4.67
N VAL A 211 -4.82 -17.79 3.83
CA VAL A 211 -3.99 -16.97 2.92
C VAL A 211 -3.27 -15.84 3.64
N LEU A 212 -3.89 -15.21 4.64
CA LEU A 212 -3.36 -14.06 5.40
C LEU A 212 -1.87 -14.20 5.81
N PRO A 213 -1.41 -15.27 6.47
CA PRO A 213 -0.01 -15.40 6.86
C PRO A 213 0.98 -15.67 5.70
N ILE A 214 0.53 -16.13 4.52
CA ILE A 214 1.43 -16.60 3.45
C ILE A 214 2.48 -15.54 3.00
N PRO A 215 2.12 -14.27 2.73
CA PRO A 215 3.11 -13.27 2.29
C PRO A 215 4.19 -12.99 3.35
N THR A 216 3.79 -12.92 4.63
CA THR A 216 4.70 -12.72 5.78
C THR A 216 5.66 -13.90 5.97
N VAL A 217 5.27 -15.08 5.49
CA VAL A 217 6.02 -16.33 5.63
C VAL A 217 7.02 -16.54 4.49
N ILE A 218 6.64 -16.21 3.26
CA ILE A 218 7.53 -16.37 2.09
C ILE A 218 8.73 -15.40 2.18
N GLY A 219 8.53 -14.18 2.66
CA GLY A 219 9.58 -13.16 2.77
C GLY A 219 10.56 -13.31 3.94
N LEU A 220 10.51 -14.40 4.72
CA LEU A 220 11.20 -14.46 6.02
C LEU A 220 12.05 -15.73 6.19
N GLN A 221 13.39 -15.57 6.17
CA GLN A 221 14.37 -16.65 6.33
C GLN A 221 14.38 -17.22 7.77
N MET A 222 13.36 -18.00 8.11
CA MET A 222 13.24 -18.65 9.41
C MET A 222 14.09 -19.91 9.54
N SER A 223 14.62 -20.16 10.74
CA SER A 223 15.27 -21.43 11.06
C SER A 223 14.30 -22.61 10.90
N THR A 224 14.82 -23.80 10.58
CA THR A 224 14.00 -25.02 10.37
C THR A 224 13.09 -25.35 11.55
N ARG A 225 13.53 -25.05 12.78
CA ARG A 225 12.75 -25.22 14.02
C ARG A 225 11.58 -24.22 14.16
N GLN A 226 11.68 -23.03 13.55
CA GLN A 226 10.54 -22.09 13.42
C GLN A 226 9.61 -22.54 12.29
N LYS A 227 10.18 -22.94 11.14
CA LYS A 227 9.44 -23.42 9.96
C LYS A 227 8.52 -24.61 10.28
N LEU A 228 8.93 -25.53 11.15
CA LEU A 228 8.10 -26.68 11.55
C LEU A 228 6.81 -26.29 12.29
N GLY A 229 6.87 -25.40 13.28
CA GLY A 229 5.68 -24.97 14.02
C GLY A 229 4.69 -24.18 13.14
N LEU A 230 5.24 -23.44 12.17
CA LEU A 230 4.50 -22.71 11.17
C LEU A 230 3.81 -23.63 10.13
N VAL A 231 4.51 -24.68 9.69
CA VAL A 231 3.90 -25.76 8.87
C VAL A 231 2.76 -26.45 9.64
N GLY A 232 2.88 -26.64 10.95
CA GLY A 232 1.79 -27.13 11.79
C GLY A 232 0.54 -26.24 11.78
N LEU A 233 0.72 -24.92 11.83
CA LEU A 233 -0.37 -23.94 11.71
C LEU A 233 -1.05 -24.02 10.33
N PHE A 234 -0.28 -24.06 9.24
CA PHE A 234 -0.84 -24.21 7.89
C PHE A 234 -1.53 -25.56 7.67
N ALA A 235 -0.99 -26.66 8.21
CA ALA A 235 -1.57 -27.98 8.07
C ALA A 235 -2.95 -28.06 8.73
N ILE A 236 -3.09 -27.60 9.97
CA ILE A 236 -4.37 -27.61 10.68
C ILE A 236 -5.33 -26.56 10.10
N GLY A 237 -4.84 -25.40 9.65
CA GLY A 237 -5.64 -24.44 8.87
C GLY A 237 -6.21 -25.03 7.57
N SER A 238 -5.42 -25.84 6.87
CA SER A 238 -5.87 -26.57 5.67
C SER A 238 -6.95 -27.60 6.01
N ILE A 239 -6.80 -28.31 7.15
CA ILE A 239 -7.81 -29.27 7.61
C ILE A 239 -9.12 -28.55 7.95
N THR A 240 -9.11 -27.41 8.67
CA THR A 240 -10.34 -26.63 8.93
C THR A 240 -11.05 -26.20 7.64
N LEU A 241 -10.30 -25.78 6.61
CA LEU A 241 -10.90 -25.43 5.32
C LEU A 241 -11.54 -26.65 4.64
N ILE A 242 -10.90 -27.82 4.68
CA ILE A 242 -11.46 -29.07 4.13
C ILE A 242 -12.76 -29.42 4.86
N THR A 243 -12.83 -29.32 6.20
CA THR A 243 -14.05 -29.65 6.96
C THR A 243 -15.19 -28.69 6.65
N SER A 244 -14.90 -27.39 6.49
CA SER A 244 -15.90 -26.40 6.07
C SER A 244 -16.48 -26.70 4.68
N ILE A 245 -15.63 -27.13 3.72
CA ILE A 245 -16.04 -27.53 2.37
C ILE A 245 -16.87 -28.81 2.39
N VAL A 246 -16.42 -29.86 3.08
CA VAL A 246 -17.17 -31.14 3.18
C VAL A 246 -18.56 -30.91 3.77
N ARG A 247 -18.66 -30.13 4.85
CA ARG A 247 -19.95 -29.73 5.42
C ARG A 247 -20.81 -28.97 4.40
N LEU A 248 -20.27 -28.00 3.67
CA LEU A 248 -21.02 -27.26 2.63
C LEU A 248 -21.60 -28.20 1.56
N VAL A 249 -20.82 -29.19 1.12
CA VAL A 249 -21.25 -30.19 0.12
C VAL A 249 -22.35 -31.10 0.68
N LEU A 250 -22.25 -31.57 1.92
CA LEU A 250 -23.25 -32.43 2.57
C LEU A 250 -24.55 -31.68 2.95
N LEU A 251 -24.43 -30.40 3.30
CA LEU A 251 -25.53 -29.55 3.72
C LEU A 251 -26.50 -29.22 2.58
N LEU A 252 -25.98 -29.05 1.35
CA LEU A 252 -26.77 -28.73 0.16
C LEU A 252 -27.90 -29.74 -0.14
N PRO A 253 -27.65 -31.06 -0.30
CA PRO A 253 -28.73 -32.03 -0.49
C PRO A 253 -29.56 -32.24 0.77
N SER A 254 -28.94 -32.29 1.95
CA SER A 254 -29.61 -32.60 3.22
C SER A 254 -30.71 -31.61 3.61
N LEU A 255 -30.59 -30.35 3.17
CA LEU A 255 -31.62 -29.32 3.35
C LEU A 255 -32.79 -29.42 2.37
N SER A 256 -32.60 -30.07 1.22
CA SER A 256 -33.65 -30.29 0.21
C SER A 256 -34.34 -31.66 0.35
N ASN A 257 -33.77 -32.59 1.12
CA ASN A 257 -34.38 -33.87 1.42
C ASN A 257 -35.62 -33.69 2.33
N PRO A 258 -36.72 -34.42 2.11
CA PRO A 258 -37.86 -34.41 3.02
C PRO A 258 -37.55 -35.08 4.37
N ASP A 259 -36.58 -35.99 4.39
CA ASP A 259 -36.10 -36.67 5.59
C ASP A 259 -34.89 -35.94 6.19
N GLN A 260 -35.17 -34.83 6.87
CA GLN A 260 -34.12 -33.97 7.43
C GLN A 260 -33.46 -34.58 8.69
N SER A 261 -34.17 -35.34 9.52
CA SER A 261 -33.61 -35.94 10.75
C SER A 261 -32.62 -37.08 10.49
N TRP A 262 -32.76 -37.78 9.35
CA TRP A 262 -31.74 -38.69 8.84
C TRP A 262 -30.60 -37.92 8.16
N SER A 263 -30.93 -37.11 7.14
CA SER A 263 -29.92 -36.47 6.26
C SER A 263 -29.00 -35.48 6.99
N LEU A 264 -29.53 -34.72 7.95
CA LEU A 264 -28.77 -33.70 8.66
C LEU A 264 -27.82 -34.29 9.72
N ALA A 265 -27.99 -35.57 10.08
CA ALA A 265 -27.26 -36.18 11.17
C ALA A 265 -25.75 -36.31 10.90
N GLU A 266 -25.33 -36.65 9.67
CA GLU A 266 -23.92 -36.61 9.30
C GLU A 266 -23.38 -35.17 9.33
N GLY A 267 -24.16 -34.21 8.80
CA GLY A 267 -23.81 -32.79 8.83
C GLY A 267 -23.59 -32.24 10.25
N CYS A 268 -24.37 -32.73 11.23
CA CYS A 268 -24.19 -32.38 12.64
C CYS A 268 -22.89 -32.90 13.25
N LEU A 269 -22.30 -33.98 12.72
CA LEU A 269 -20.95 -34.42 13.13
C LEU A 269 -19.90 -33.42 12.63
N TRP A 270 -19.94 -33.07 11.34
CA TRP A 270 -19.02 -32.12 10.73
C TRP A 270 -19.05 -30.73 11.38
N VAL A 271 -20.21 -30.30 11.89
CA VAL A 271 -20.39 -29.07 12.68
C VAL A 271 -19.54 -29.08 13.97
N ILE A 272 -19.42 -30.22 14.66
CA ILE A 272 -18.58 -30.34 15.86
C ILE A 272 -17.09 -30.46 15.51
N ILE A 273 -16.78 -31.24 14.47
CA ILE A 273 -15.41 -31.41 13.93
C ILE A 273 -14.81 -30.04 13.59
N GLU A 274 -15.52 -29.21 12.81
CA GLU A 274 -15.09 -27.86 12.44
C GLU A 274 -14.90 -26.94 13.67
N ALA A 275 -15.83 -26.98 14.64
CA ALA A 275 -15.73 -26.17 15.85
C ALA A 275 -14.52 -26.54 16.73
N ASN A 276 -14.28 -27.83 16.96
CA ASN A 276 -13.14 -28.32 17.73
C ASN A 276 -11.81 -28.04 17.02
N LEU A 277 -11.74 -28.23 15.70
CA LEU A 277 -10.57 -27.90 14.89
C LEU A 277 -10.24 -26.40 14.89
N LEU A 278 -11.24 -25.52 14.84
CA LEU A 278 -11.02 -24.06 14.93
C LEU A 278 -10.46 -23.64 16.31
N ILE A 279 -10.93 -24.27 17.40
CA ILE A 279 -10.38 -24.05 18.75
C ILE A 279 -8.94 -24.60 18.86
N MET A 280 -8.65 -25.76 18.28
CA MET A 280 -7.27 -26.27 18.19
C MET A 280 -6.37 -25.32 17.38
N CYS A 281 -6.84 -24.85 16.23
CA CYS A 281 -6.12 -23.93 15.35
C CYS A 281 -5.78 -22.60 16.06
N GLY A 282 -6.77 -21.97 16.71
CA GLY A 282 -6.58 -20.76 17.53
C GLY A 282 -5.66 -20.95 18.76
N SER A 283 -5.38 -22.19 19.13
CA SER A 283 -4.47 -22.53 20.24
C SER A 283 -3.02 -22.76 19.81
N LEU A 284 -2.78 -23.15 18.55
CA LEU A 284 -1.45 -23.48 18.00
C LEU A 284 -0.35 -22.43 18.20
N PRO A 285 -0.59 -21.10 18.13
CA PRO A 285 0.47 -20.10 18.29
C PRO A 285 1.26 -20.22 19.61
N THR A 286 0.60 -20.68 20.67
CA THR A 286 1.20 -20.85 22.00
C THR A 286 1.93 -22.19 22.17
N LEU A 287 1.56 -23.22 21.40
CA LEU A 287 2.08 -24.59 21.52
C LEU A 287 3.60 -24.67 21.38
N ARG A 288 4.21 -23.82 20.55
CA ARG A 288 5.67 -23.74 20.40
C ARG A 288 6.37 -23.26 21.67
N VAL A 289 5.76 -22.34 22.42
CA VAL A 289 6.27 -21.85 23.71
C VAL A 289 6.07 -22.90 24.80
N PHE A 290 4.90 -23.56 24.82
CA PHE A 290 4.62 -24.69 25.70
C PHE A 290 5.66 -25.81 25.56
N LEU A 291 5.83 -26.35 24.34
CA LEU A 291 6.71 -27.49 24.09
C LEU A 291 8.18 -27.19 24.44
N LYS A 292 8.67 -25.96 24.19
CA LYS A 292 10.04 -25.58 24.55
C LYS A 292 10.28 -25.57 26.07
N ASN A 293 9.29 -25.15 26.86
CA ASN A 293 9.43 -25.04 28.32
C ASN A 293 9.10 -26.35 29.06
N VAL A 294 8.08 -27.10 28.59
CA VAL A 294 7.59 -28.31 29.27
C VAL A 294 8.24 -29.59 28.74
N ALA A 295 8.58 -29.64 27.44
CA ALA A 295 9.09 -30.84 26.79
C ALA A 295 10.33 -30.57 25.90
N PRO A 296 11.41 -29.91 26.39
CA PRO A 296 12.56 -29.51 25.56
C PRO A 296 13.26 -30.68 24.84
N ARG A 297 13.17 -31.91 25.37
CA ARG A 297 13.68 -33.13 24.71
C ARG A 297 12.96 -33.44 23.38
N VAL A 298 11.67 -33.09 23.25
CA VAL A 298 10.89 -33.29 22.02
C VAL A 298 11.34 -32.34 20.90
N LEU A 299 11.88 -31.16 21.25
CA LEU A 299 12.47 -30.21 20.30
C LEU A 299 13.93 -30.52 19.90
N GLY A 300 14.50 -31.63 20.38
CA GLY A 300 15.74 -32.18 19.87
C GLY A 300 17.03 -31.50 20.33
N ASP A 301 17.02 -30.74 21.43
CA ASP A 301 18.26 -30.26 22.06
C ASP A 301 19.01 -31.40 22.75
N LYS A 302 19.81 -32.11 21.95
CA LYS A 302 20.87 -32.99 22.44
C LYS A 302 21.89 -32.14 23.21
N SER A 303 21.83 -32.18 24.54
CA SER A 303 22.84 -31.56 25.38
C SER A 303 24.21 -32.18 25.09
N THR A 304 25.14 -31.40 24.51
CA THR A 304 26.51 -31.84 24.22
C THR A 304 27.24 -32.14 25.53
N ARG A 305 27.17 -33.40 25.97
CA ARG A 305 27.87 -33.91 27.14
C ARG A 305 29.36 -33.94 26.79
N LYS A 306 30.12 -32.98 27.31
CA LYS A 306 31.58 -32.93 27.13
C LYS A 306 32.17 -34.26 27.61
N GLY A 307 32.83 -34.99 26.70
CA GLY A 307 33.68 -36.12 27.07
C GLY A 307 34.88 -35.60 27.86
N SER A 308 35.28 -36.37 28.87
CA SER A 308 36.46 -36.11 29.68
C SER A 308 37.60 -36.99 29.19
N GLU A 309 38.63 -36.37 28.63
CA GLU A 309 39.99 -36.93 28.58
C GLU A 309 40.94 -35.89 29.17
N GLU A 310 41.85 -36.36 30.01
CA GLU A 310 42.87 -35.59 30.72
C GLU A 310 44.27 -35.99 30.24
N GLN A 311 45.29 -35.26 30.71
CA GLN A 311 46.73 -35.48 30.49
C GLN A 311 47.24 -35.09 29.08
N SER A 312 48.42 -34.51 28.92
CA SER A 312 49.31 -33.74 29.83
C SER A 312 50.36 -33.02 28.97
N GLY A 313 50.86 -31.82 29.26
CA GLY A 313 50.60 -30.88 30.37
C GLY A 313 51.69 -29.80 30.43
N SER A 314 51.72 -29.01 31.52
CA SER A 314 52.79 -28.03 31.89
C SER A 314 52.87 -26.75 31.03
N ALA A 315 52.89 -25.51 31.53
CA ALA A 315 52.65 -24.93 32.88
C ALA A 315 52.03 -23.52 32.66
N ASN A 316 51.55 -22.72 33.64
CA ASN A 316 52.00 -22.58 35.02
C ASN A 316 50.94 -21.90 35.93
N PHE A 317 51.05 -22.14 37.24
CA PHE A 317 50.51 -21.40 38.41
C PHE A 317 49.28 -20.46 38.32
N GLY A 318 48.27 -20.74 39.17
CA GLY A 318 47.18 -19.83 39.54
C GLY A 318 46.24 -20.44 40.59
N LEU A 319 46.46 -20.16 41.88
CA LEU A 319 45.76 -20.82 43.00
C LEU A 319 44.30 -20.33 43.16
N HIS A 320 43.39 -21.22 43.58
CA HIS A 320 41.94 -21.01 43.49
C HIS A 320 41.21 -21.29 44.83
N THR A 321 40.69 -20.25 45.50
CA THR A 321 39.70 -20.28 46.61
C THR A 321 39.20 -18.84 46.86
N PHE A 322 38.00 -18.55 47.36
CA PHE A 322 36.86 -19.36 47.81
C PHE A 322 35.58 -18.59 47.40
N GLY A 323 34.60 -19.18 46.69
CA GLY A 323 33.53 -18.34 46.09
C GLY A 323 32.42 -19.02 45.29
N GLY A 324 31.89 -20.15 45.75
CA GLY A 324 30.50 -20.50 45.39
C GLY A 324 29.51 -19.70 46.28
N SER A 325 28.25 -19.49 45.91
CA SER A 325 27.53 -19.83 44.68
C SER A 325 26.13 -19.19 44.71
N ASN A 326 25.64 -18.62 43.60
CA ASN A 326 24.22 -18.62 43.16
C ASN A 326 23.96 -17.65 41.99
N GLY A 327 24.33 -18.06 40.77
CA GLY A 327 23.83 -17.42 39.55
C GLY A 327 22.53 -18.10 39.08
N PRO A 328 21.38 -17.39 38.98
CA PRO A 328 20.19 -17.93 38.34
C PRO A 328 20.48 -18.31 36.88
N ARG A 329 19.94 -19.43 36.41
CA ARG A 329 20.26 -19.97 35.08
C ARG A 329 19.77 -19.07 33.94
N ARG A 330 20.56 -19.03 32.86
CA ARG A 330 20.30 -18.37 31.57
C ARG A 330 18.82 -18.48 31.16
N LYS A 331 18.13 -17.34 31.02
CA LYS A 331 16.76 -17.29 30.49
C LYS A 331 16.79 -16.84 29.03
N PHE A 332 16.60 -17.80 28.12
CA PHE A 332 16.31 -17.55 26.71
C PHE A 332 14.79 -17.32 26.57
N ASP A 333 14.37 -16.61 25.51
CA ASP A 333 13.00 -16.14 25.25
C ASP A 333 12.46 -15.02 26.17
N THR A 334 12.63 -13.78 25.72
CA THR A 334 11.73 -12.67 26.05
C THR A 334 11.11 -12.16 24.73
N LEU A 335 9.89 -12.59 24.43
CA LEU A 335 9.13 -12.19 23.22
C LEU A 335 7.77 -11.54 23.56
N VAL A 336 7.66 -10.96 24.76
CA VAL A 336 6.43 -10.34 25.31
C VAL A 336 6.67 -8.88 25.76
N GLU A 337 7.91 -8.43 25.75
CA GLU A 337 8.38 -7.14 26.28
C GLU A 337 8.40 -6.04 25.21
N LEU A 338 7.25 -5.79 24.56
CA LEU A 338 6.98 -4.62 23.70
C LEU A 338 5.50 -4.21 23.80
N GLU A 339 5.03 -3.88 25.00
CA GLU A 339 3.76 -3.17 25.21
C GLU A 339 3.84 -2.27 26.46
N HIS A 340 4.86 -1.40 26.51
CA HIS A 340 4.97 -0.38 27.56
C HIS A 340 5.73 0.92 27.21
N ASP A 341 5.76 1.31 25.93
CA ASP A 341 6.36 2.59 25.49
C ASP A 341 5.35 3.75 25.43
N THR A 342 4.49 3.87 26.44
CA THR A 342 3.75 5.11 26.74
C THR A 342 4.55 6.07 27.64
N HIS A 343 5.84 5.80 27.87
CA HIS A 343 6.67 6.50 28.85
C HIS A 343 7.76 7.41 28.26
N PHE A 344 7.85 7.53 26.93
CA PHE A 344 8.90 8.28 26.23
C PHE A 344 8.95 9.78 26.60
N ASN A 345 7.81 10.39 26.96
CA ASN A 345 7.71 11.80 27.35
C ASN A 345 8.02 12.08 28.84
N ARG A 346 8.83 11.25 29.53
CA ARG A 346 9.16 11.50 30.96
C ARG A 346 10.61 11.29 31.40
N ILE A 347 11.58 11.24 30.49
CA ILE A 347 13.02 11.37 30.82
C ILE A 347 13.71 12.38 29.87
N ILE A 348 13.19 13.60 29.83
CA ILE A 348 13.91 14.76 29.29
C ILE A 348 13.78 15.90 30.31
N ASN A 349 14.73 15.98 31.25
CA ASN A 349 14.96 17.20 32.02
C ASN A 349 16.41 17.26 32.56
N MET A 350 17.19 18.17 31.96
CA MET A 350 18.41 18.82 32.45
C MET A 350 19.73 18.02 32.65
N THR A 351 20.84 18.74 32.39
CA THR A 351 22.27 18.42 32.62
C THR A 351 22.92 17.35 31.72
N ASN A 352 24.25 17.42 31.61
CA ASN A 352 25.07 16.69 30.62
C ASN A 352 25.00 15.17 30.80
N THR A 353 24.18 14.52 29.97
CA THR A 353 24.03 13.06 29.99
C THR A 353 25.20 12.37 29.29
N ARG A 354 26.10 11.74 30.05
CA ARG A 354 26.98 10.68 29.56
C ARG A 354 26.12 9.49 29.12
N ILE A 355 26.31 9.00 27.90
CA ILE A 355 25.56 7.90 27.30
C ILE A 355 26.52 6.73 27.12
N GLU A 356 26.35 5.68 27.92
CA GLU A 356 27.22 4.51 27.88
C GLU A 356 26.76 3.54 26.79
N ILE A 357 27.47 3.57 25.65
CA ILE A 357 27.30 2.56 24.58
C ILE A 357 28.08 1.30 24.97
N ASP A 358 29.26 1.47 25.55
CA ASP A 358 30.05 0.43 26.21
C ASP A 358 30.47 0.90 27.62
N PRO A 359 29.96 0.29 28.71
CA PRO A 359 30.33 0.67 30.08
C PRO A 359 31.80 0.42 30.43
N GLU A 360 32.44 -0.53 29.72
CA GLU A 360 33.89 -0.82 29.81
C GLU A 360 34.69 -0.05 28.72
N GLY A 361 34.10 1.01 28.16
CA GLY A 361 34.70 1.82 27.09
C GLY A 361 35.84 2.74 27.56
N ASP A 362 36.87 2.84 26.73
CA ASP A 362 38.08 3.66 26.90
C ASP A 362 38.06 4.97 26.09
N THR A 363 36.99 5.22 25.32
CA THR A 363 36.85 6.38 24.41
C THR A 363 35.59 7.18 24.73
N LEU A 364 35.73 8.50 24.89
CA LEU A 364 34.64 9.44 25.06
C LEU A 364 34.45 10.26 23.78
N ILE A 365 33.34 10.04 23.07
CA ILE A 365 32.98 10.83 21.89
C ILE A 365 32.12 12.02 22.32
N ILE A 366 32.53 13.23 21.94
CA ILE A 366 31.89 14.49 22.33
C ILE A 366 31.17 15.09 21.11
N LEU A 367 29.84 15.15 21.17
CA LEU A 367 29.00 15.72 20.11
C LEU A 367 28.18 16.92 20.64
N PRO A 368 28.42 18.15 20.15
CA PRO A 368 27.61 19.31 20.52
C PRO A 368 26.26 19.32 19.80
N VAL A 369 25.18 19.54 20.55
CA VAL A 369 23.79 19.52 20.07
C VAL A 369 23.26 20.94 19.90
N LYS A 370 22.64 21.21 18.75
CA LYS A 370 21.94 22.49 18.48
C LYS A 370 20.68 22.60 19.35
N SER A 371 20.63 23.64 20.18
CA SER A 371 19.47 23.99 21.02
C SER A 371 18.27 24.41 20.16
N THR A 372 17.14 23.72 20.29
CA THR A 372 15.91 23.96 19.50
C THR A 372 15.06 25.14 20.02
N SER A 373 15.66 26.05 20.79
CA SER A 373 14.99 27.16 21.48
C SER A 373 15.19 28.49 20.74
N THR A 374 14.08 29.10 20.30
CA THR A 374 14.06 30.43 19.68
C THR A 374 14.39 31.53 20.68
N GLN A 375 15.39 32.36 20.37
CA GLN A 375 15.68 33.68 20.97
C GLN A 375 15.73 33.77 22.51
N SER A 376 16.94 33.69 23.06
CA SER A 376 17.30 34.28 24.35
C SER A 376 18.63 35.03 24.20
N GLU A 377 18.74 36.22 24.78
CA GLU A 377 19.78 37.20 24.44
C GLU A 377 21.13 37.01 25.16
N ASN A 378 21.36 35.81 25.72
CA ASN A 378 22.66 35.35 26.23
C ASN A 378 22.96 33.96 25.66
N PRO A 379 24.20 33.70 25.19
CA PRO A 379 24.60 32.37 24.74
C PRO A 379 24.93 31.47 25.93
N ASP A 380 23.97 30.63 26.33
CA ASP A 380 24.25 29.47 27.18
C ASP A 380 25.32 28.56 26.54
N PRO A 381 26.16 27.87 27.34
CA PRO A 381 27.19 26.99 26.80
C PRO A 381 26.56 25.86 25.96
N PRO A 382 27.22 25.43 24.85
CA PRO A 382 26.64 24.45 23.93
C PRO A 382 26.36 23.12 24.65
N ILE A 383 25.15 22.59 24.45
CA ILE A 383 24.70 21.35 25.09
C ILE A 383 25.44 20.17 24.46
N GLU A 384 26.42 19.61 25.15
CA GLU A 384 27.16 18.44 24.66
C GLU A 384 26.54 17.12 25.09
N LYS A 385 26.57 16.14 24.19
CA LYS A 385 26.30 14.73 24.47
C LYS A 385 27.62 13.97 24.42
N HIS A 386 27.94 13.26 25.50
CA HIS A 386 29.18 12.50 25.62
C HIS A 386 28.87 11.00 25.56
N PHE A 387 29.41 10.27 24.59
CA PHE A 387 29.18 8.85 24.40
C PHE A 387 30.40 8.03 24.84
N LEU A 388 30.23 7.09 25.76
CA LEU A 388 31.30 6.17 26.17
C LEU A 388 31.30 4.93 25.27
N CYS A 389 32.44 4.66 24.63
CA CYS A 389 32.65 3.67 23.59
C CYS A 389 34.00 2.96 23.76
N SER A 390 34.17 1.81 23.10
CA SER A 390 35.44 1.12 23.00
C SER A 390 36.18 1.49 21.71
N LYS A 391 37.42 1.97 21.86
CA LYS A 391 38.40 2.22 20.81
C LYS A 391 38.53 1.03 19.88
N LYS A 392 38.57 -0.19 20.43
CA LYS A 392 38.72 -1.44 19.66
C LYS A 392 37.56 -1.63 18.68
N HIS A 393 36.32 -1.52 19.17
CA HIS A 393 35.11 -1.61 18.34
C HIS A 393 35.09 -0.50 17.27
N LEU A 394 35.42 0.75 17.65
CA LEU A 394 35.52 1.88 16.72
C LEU A 394 36.58 1.64 15.62
N THR A 395 37.82 1.29 15.98
CA THR A 395 38.91 1.06 15.01
C THR A 395 38.70 -0.15 14.10
N LEU A 396 37.91 -1.14 14.53
CA LEU A 396 37.58 -2.31 13.73
C LEU A 396 36.49 -2.00 12.69
N ALA A 397 35.53 -1.12 13.03
CA ALA A 397 34.36 -0.81 12.21
C ALA A 397 34.51 0.43 11.33
N SER A 398 35.31 1.42 11.74
CA SER A 398 35.44 2.73 11.09
C SER A 398 36.86 2.96 10.59
N ARG A 399 37.01 3.12 9.27
CA ARG A 399 38.30 3.48 8.67
C ARG A 399 38.77 4.87 9.14
N ARG A 400 37.85 5.82 9.38
CA ARG A 400 38.18 7.12 9.98
C ARG A 400 38.74 6.97 11.41
N ALA A 401 38.10 6.16 12.25
CA ALA A 401 38.59 5.89 13.61
C ALA A 401 39.97 5.21 13.59
N ALA A 402 40.18 4.22 12.71
CA ALA A 402 41.48 3.56 12.54
C ALA A 402 42.59 4.56 12.16
N LYS A 403 42.35 5.45 11.20
CA LYS A 403 43.28 6.53 10.80
C LYS A 403 43.57 7.49 11.96
N LEU A 404 42.53 7.93 12.68
CA LEU A 404 42.67 8.84 13.82
C LEU A 404 43.52 8.21 14.93
N PHE A 405 43.16 7.02 15.38
CA PHE A 405 43.79 6.36 16.53
C PHE A 405 45.17 5.75 16.27
N SER A 406 45.64 5.75 15.02
CA SER A 406 47.03 5.41 14.64
C SER A 406 47.91 6.64 14.37
N SER A 407 47.35 7.85 14.48
CA SER A 407 48.04 9.12 14.22
C SER A 407 48.74 9.70 15.47
N GLN A 408 49.34 10.89 15.29
CA GLN A 408 49.88 11.72 16.38
C GLN A 408 48.91 12.85 16.81
N PHE A 409 47.64 12.81 16.41
CA PHE A 409 46.65 13.81 16.83
C PHE A 409 46.32 13.72 18.33
N LYS A 410 45.81 14.81 18.92
CA LYS A 410 45.55 14.89 20.37
C LYS A 410 44.52 13.84 20.80
N GLU A 411 43.51 13.64 19.97
CA GLU A 411 42.43 12.65 20.11
C GLU A 411 42.95 11.19 20.11
N ALA A 412 44.17 10.96 19.61
CA ALA A 412 44.84 9.66 19.67
C ALA A 412 45.59 9.42 21.00
N SER A 413 45.71 10.44 21.86
CA SER A 413 46.30 10.38 23.20
C SER A 413 45.23 10.31 24.30
N VAL A 414 45.63 9.86 25.50
CA VAL A 414 44.74 9.70 26.66
C VAL A 414 44.75 11.00 27.48
N GLU A 415 43.58 11.53 27.82
CA GLU A 415 43.46 12.71 28.70
C GLU A 415 43.59 12.34 30.19
N SER A 416 43.60 13.36 31.06
CA SER A 416 43.83 13.20 32.51
C SER A 416 42.76 12.37 33.26
N ASP A 417 41.63 12.05 32.63
CA ASP A 417 40.59 11.17 33.16
C ASP A 417 40.80 9.68 32.80
N GLY A 418 41.82 9.37 31.99
CA GLY A 418 42.11 8.01 31.52
C GLY A 418 41.38 7.59 30.25
N LEU A 419 40.69 8.51 29.56
CA LEU A 419 39.94 8.22 28.32
C LEU A 419 40.57 8.88 27.08
N TYR A 420 40.31 8.33 25.91
CA TYR A 420 40.54 8.99 24.62
C TYR A 420 39.37 9.94 24.31
N HIS A 421 39.61 11.24 24.16
CA HIS A 421 38.56 12.22 23.83
C HIS A 421 38.52 12.49 22.34
N TRP A 422 37.38 12.24 21.68
CA TRP A 422 37.18 12.52 20.26
C TRP A 422 35.97 13.45 20.06
N LYS A 423 36.25 14.71 19.68
CA LYS A 423 35.21 15.73 19.48
C LYS A 423 34.75 15.81 18.02
N PHE A 424 33.44 15.96 17.82
CA PHE A 424 32.78 16.13 16.54
C PHE A 424 32.17 17.53 16.40
N GLU A 425 31.90 17.95 15.17
CA GLU A 425 31.19 19.20 14.87
C GLU A 425 29.67 19.07 15.05
N GLY A 426 29.00 20.18 15.33
CA GLY A 426 27.56 20.26 15.63
C GLY A 426 26.63 20.10 14.41
N ILE A 427 26.99 19.19 13.51
CA ILE A 427 26.28 18.91 12.26
C ILE A 427 25.39 17.67 12.41
N PHE A 428 25.88 16.63 13.10
CA PHE A 428 25.24 15.32 13.16
C PHE A 428 24.07 15.23 14.15
N ASN A 429 23.01 14.50 13.78
CA ASN A 429 21.92 14.17 14.68
C ASN A 429 22.38 13.14 15.73
N HIS A 430 22.31 13.51 17.01
CA HIS A 430 22.70 12.67 18.14
C HIS A 430 21.94 11.33 18.25
N GLU A 431 20.70 11.23 17.74
CA GLU A 431 19.95 9.96 17.73
C GLU A 431 20.53 8.98 16.69
N ALA A 432 20.79 9.48 15.48
CA ALA A 432 21.45 8.71 14.41
C ALA A 432 22.86 8.29 14.82
N PHE A 433 23.62 9.19 15.45
CA PHE A 433 24.97 8.91 15.95
C PHE A 433 24.96 7.80 17.01
N ALA A 434 24.02 7.86 17.96
CA ALA A 434 23.82 6.82 18.96
C ALA A 434 23.44 5.45 18.35
N LEU A 435 22.72 5.43 17.22
CA LEU A 435 22.39 4.19 16.50
C LEU A 435 23.59 3.59 15.77
N VAL A 436 24.39 4.39 15.05
CA VAL A 436 25.63 3.93 14.41
C VAL A 436 26.60 3.38 15.44
N LEU A 437 26.82 4.09 16.56
CA LEU A 437 27.64 3.60 17.67
C LEU A 437 27.12 2.29 18.26
N LYS A 438 25.81 2.12 18.46
CA LYS A 438 25.22 0.85 18.94
C LYS A 438 25.48 -0.31 17.99
N ILE A 439 25.41 -0.10 16.68
CA ILE A 439 25.69 -1.15 15.69
C ILE A 439 27.17 -1.54 15.73
N ILE A 440 28.08 -0.55 15.73
CA ILE A 440 29.53 -0.74 15.87
C ILE A 440 29.90 -1.58 17.11
N HIS A 441 29.21 -1.36 18.24
CA HIS A 441 29.44 -2.09 19.49
C HIS A 441 28.58 -3.37 19.63
N GLY A 442 27.97 -3.85 18.54
CA GLY A 442 27.17 -5.08 18.54
C GLY A 442 25.88 -5.02 19.37
N LYS A 443 25.45 -3.84 19.85
CA LYS A 443 24.27 -3.62 20.71
C LYS A 443 22.95 -3.62 19.89
N THR A 444 22.85 -4.55 18.94
CA THR A 444 21.85 -4.56 17.85
C THR A 444 20.39 -4.70 18.29
N ARG A 445 20.12 -5.18 19.53
CA ARG A 445 18.75 -5.23 20.11
C ARG A 445 18.09 -3.84 20.17
N GLY A 446 18.87 -2.77 20.30
CA GLY A 446 18.38 -1.39 20.37
C GLY A 446 18.27 -0.67 19.03
N VAL A 447 18.38 -1.38 17.90
CA VAL A 447 18.38 -0.81 16.55
C VAL A 447 16.99 -1.01 15.91
N PRO A 448 16.32 0.08 15.47
CA PRO A 448 14.99 0.00 14.89
C PRO A 448 15.00 -0.72 13.53
N ARG A 449 13.98 -1.55 13.25
CA ARG A 449 13.84 -2.28 11.97
C ARG A 449 13.33 -1.42 10.81
N THR A 450 12.74 -0.27 11.13
CA THR A 450 12.16 0.70 10.20
C THR A 450 12.49 2.09 10.72
N ILE A 451 13.00 2.97 9.86
CA ILE A 451 13.38 4.34 10.22
C ILE A 451 12.77 5.36 9.25
N LYS A 452 12.54 6.57 9.76
CA LYS A 452 12.09 7.71 8.94
C LYS A 452 13.21 8.15 7.98
N LEU A 453 12.85 8.75 6.85
CA LEU A 453 13.81 9.17 5.83
C LEU A 453 14.85 10.18 6.34
N ASP A 454 14.45 11.13 7.20
CA ASP A 454 15.38 12.04 7.86
C ASP A 454 16.45 11.29 8.65
N LEU A 455 16.04 10.32 9.48
CA LEU A 455 16.96 9.52 10.30
C LEU A 455 17.81 8.57 9.45
N LEU A 456 17.28 8.07 8.31
CA LEU A 456 18.06 7.28 7.35
C LEU A 456 19.17 8.12 6.69
N ALA A 457 18.85 9.36 6.30
CA ALA A 457 19.82 10.29 5.71
C ALA A 457 20.84 10.83 6.73
N ASP A 458 20.41 11.06 7.98
CA ASP A 458 21.31 11.38 9.10
C ASP A 458 22.29 10.22 9.36
N ILE A 459 21.79 8.97 9.37
CA ILE A 459 22.64 7.78 9.51
C ILE A 459 23.58 7.66 8.30
N ALA A 460 23.10 7.78 7.07
CA ALA A 460 23.95 7.75 5.87
C ALA A 460 25.08 8.80 5.94
N THR A 461 24.76 10.03 6.35
CA THR A 461 25.72 11.12 6.55
C THR A 461 26.81 10.76 7.58
N ILE A 462 26.44 10.10 8.69
CA ILE A 462 27.37 9.67 9.73
C ILE A 462 28.21 8.46 9.30
N VAL A 463 27.64 7.57 8.49
CA VAL A 463 28.32 6.35 8.03
C VAL A 463 29.34 6.64 6.94
N ASP A 464 29.03 7.60 6.05
CA ASP A 464 29.94 8.17 5.06
C ASP A 464 31.13 8.89 5.73
N ASP A 465 30.85 9.75 6.72
CA ASP A 465 31.85 10.45 7.54
C ASP A 465 32.76 9.49 8.33
N LEU A 466 32.19 8.46 8.97
CA LEU A 466 32.96 7.46 9.72
C LEU A 466 33.60 6.39 8.83
N GLU A 467 33.35 6.41 7.51
CA GLU A 467 33.81 5.42 6.54
C GLU A 467 33.47 3.95 6.93
N CYS A 468 32.29 3.71 7.53
CA CYS A 468 31.93 2.46 8.24
C CYS A 468 30.84 1.58 7.57
N HIS A 469 30.71 1.68 6.24
CA HIS A 469 29.67 1.04 5.41
C HIS A 469 29.38 -0.44 5.73
N GLU A 470 30.41 -1.29 5.77
CA GLU A 470 30.32 -2.76 6.00
C GLU A 470 29.48 -3.14 7.24
N VAL A 471 29.66 -2.39 8.34
CA VAL A 471 29.04 -2.70 9.63
C VAL A 471 27.55 -2.30 9.68
N ILE A 472 27.13 -1.46 8.72
CA ILE A 472 25.76 -0.95 8.60
C ILE A 472 24.98 -1.65 7.48
N ALA A 473 25.67 -2.19 6.46
CA ALA A 473 25.10 -2.83 5.28
C ALA A 473 23.87 -3.72 5.55
N PHE A 474 24.00 -4.66 6.50
CA PHE A 474 22.92 -5.57 6.92
C PHE A 474 21.65 -4.86 7.44
N PHE A 475 21.80 -3.69 8.04
CA PHE A 475 20.68 -2.87 8.51
C PHE A 475 20.13 -1.97 7.41
N SER A 476 21.00 -1.37 6.59
CA SER A 476 20.61 -0.48 5.50
C SER A 476 19.91 -1.18 4.35
N GLU A 477 20.28 -2.42 3.99
CA GLU A 477 19.51 -3.25 3.06
C GLU A 477 18.04 -3.36 3.51
N ASN A 478 17.83 -3.78 4.77
CA ASN A 478 16.51 -3.91 5.35
C ASN A 478 15.80 -2.55 5.49
N TRP A 479 16.50 -1.43 5.76
CA TRP A 479 15.88 -0.12 5.85
C TRP A 479 15.45 0.44 4.50
N LEU A 480 16.27 0.28 3.45
CA LEU A 480 15.96 0.71 2.09
C LEU A 480 14.83 -0.10 1.46
N LEU A 481 14.69 -1.38 1.80
CA LEU A 481 13.62 -2.26 1.28
C LEU A 481 12.18 -1.78 1.60
N TRP A 482 11.99 -0.89 2.58
CA TRP A 482 10.68 -0.27 2.87
C TRP A 482 10.35 0.94 1.97
N TRP A 483 11.33 1.49 1.25
CA TRP A 483 11.14 2.62 0.36
C TRP A 483 10.81 2.11 -1.06
N PRO A 484 9.65 2.48 -1.63
CA PRO A 484 9.25 2.00 -2.95
C PRO A 484 10.15 2.59 -4.06
N GLY A 485 10.08 1.97 -5.24
CA GLY A 485 10.63 2.53 -6.49
C GLY A 485 9.83 3.74 -6.98
N GLU A 486 9.69 3.90 -8.30
CA GLU A 486 9.11 5.09 -8.93
C GLU A 486 7.77 5.53 -8.30
N ASN A 487 7.77 6.72 -7.69
CA ASN A 487 6.62 7.32 -7.01
C ASN A 487 6.59 8.83 -7.28
N GLU A 488 5.67 9.27 -8.14
CA GLU A 488 5.52 10.65 -8.65
C GLU A 488 5.42 11.75 -7.56
N ARG A 489 5.13 11.35 -6.31
CA ARG A 489 5.00 12.26 -5.15
C ARG A 489 6.33 12.61 -4.49
N THR A 490 7.35 11.76 -4.60
CA THR A 490 8.65 11.95 -3.94
C THR A 490 9.45 13.03 -4.67
N ARG A 491 9.69 14.18 -4.03
CA ARG A 491 10.33 15.36 -4.63
C ARG A 491 11.25 16.10 -3.66
N GLY A 492 12.08 17.00 -4.19
CA GLY A 492 12.91 17.92 -3.40
C GLY A 492 13.78 17.21 -2.35
N LYS A 493 13.65 17.62 -1.09
CA LYS A 493 14.44 17.11 0.04
C LYS A 493 14.36 15.58 0.18
N GLU A 494 13.17 15.00 0.06
CA GLU A 494 12.99 13.54 0.20
C GLU A 494 13.75 12.78 -0.88
N LEU A 495 13.72 13.29 -2.12
CA LEU A 495 14.42 12.68 -3.24
C LEU A 495 15.95 12.78 -3.06
N ALA A 496 16.46 13.91 -2.59
CA ALA A 496 17.88 14.08 -2.26
C ALA A 496 18.33 13.16 -1.10
N GLN A 497 17.50 12.99 -0.07
CA GLN A 497 17.76 12.06 1.04
C GLN A 497 17.80 10.61 0.57
N LEU A 498 16.93 10.20 -0.37
CA LEU A 498 16.92 8.87 -0.97
C LEU A 498 18.12 8.65 -1.91
N ILE A 499 18.54 9.66 -2.68
CA ILE A 499 19.76 9.61 -3.51
C ILE A 499 21.00 9.43 -2.62
N LEU A 500 21.15 10.22 -1.56
CA LEU A 500 22.25 10.06 -0.60
C LEU A 500 22.24 8.66 0.04
N SER A 501 21.08 8.20 0.53
CA SER A 501 20.97 6.92 1.23
C SER A 501 21.26 5.72 0.30
N SER A 502 20.75 5.75 -0.92
CA SER A 502 21.01 4.68 -1.91
C SER A 502 22.44 4.71 -2.47
N PHE A 503 23.11 5.87 -2.45
CA PHE A 503 24.54 5.99 -2.76
C PHE A 503 25.42 5.40 -1.64
N VAL A 504 25.29 5.89 -0.40
CA VAL A 504 26.14 5.51 0.74
C VAL A 504 26.00 4.02 1.10
N PHE A 505 24.82 3.42 0.88
CA PHE A 505 24.58 2.00 1.15
C PHE A 505 24.66 1.11 -0.13
N GLU A 506 25.39 1.57 -1.15
CA GLU A 506 25.67 0.90 -2.43
C GLU A 506 24.46 0.27 -3.18
N HIS A 507 23.23 0.75 -2.97
CA HIS A 507 22.01 0.11 -3.49
C HIS A 507 21.67 0.56 -4.94
N ALA A 508 22.51 0.14 -5.90
CA ALA A 508 22.52 0.56 -7.30
C ALA A 508 21.14 0.77 -7.97
N ALA A 509 20.22 -0.20 -7.88
CA ALA A 509 18.91 -0.12 -8.55
C ALA A 509 17.99 1.00 -8.00
N LEU A 510 18.13 1.35 -6.71
CA LEU A 510 17.40 2.48 -6.11
C LEU A 510 18.07 3.80 -6.46
N PHE A 511 19.41 3.84 -6.49
CA PHE A 511 20.16 5.01 -6.92
C PHE A 511 19.84 5.40 -8.37
N GLU A 512 19.83 4.43 -9.29
CA GLU A 512 19.43 4.65 -10.69
C GLU A 512 17.97 5.14 -10.78
N THR A 513 17.05 4.53 -10.01
CA THR A 513 15.63 4.92 -9.96
C THR A 513 15.46 6.37 -9.47
N TYR A 514 16.07 6.74 -8.34
CA TYR A 514 15.88 8.06 -7.74
C TYR A 514 16.63 9.18 -8.50
N THR A 515 17.78 8.89 -9.12
CA THR A 515 18.45 9.85 -10.02
C THR A 515 17.66 10.06 -11.32
N LYS A 516 17.08 9.00 -11.91
CA LYS A 516 16.14 9.10 -13.03
C LYS A 516 14.91 9.95 -12.68
N MET A 517 14.33 9.72 -11.49
CA MET A 517 13.23 10.55 -10.97
C MET A 517 13.65 12.02 -10.80
N ALA A 518 14.88 12.29 -10.37
CA ALA A 518 15.37 13.66 -10.22
C ALA A 518 15.53 14.37 -11.57
N ILE A 519 16.02 13.68 -12.62
CA ILE A 519 16.07 14.20 -13.99
C ILE A 519 14.66 14.50 -14.52
N ARG A 520 13.68 13.63 -14.22
CA ARG A 520 12.31 13.70 -14.74
C ARG A 520 11.41 14.73 -14.02
N TYR A 521 11.46 14.79 -12.69
CA TYR A 521 10.48 15.51 -11.87
C TYR A 521 10.99 16.78 -11.19
N SER A 522 12.31 17.01 -11.07
CA SER A 522 12.82 18.22 -10.44
C SER A 522 12.39 19.47 -11.21
N ASP A 523 11.70 20.37 -10.51
CA ASP A 523 11.27 21.70 -10.94
C ASP A 523 11.95 22.82 -10.11
N ASP A 524 12.29 22.52 -8.85
CA ASP A 524 13.18 23.34 -8.00
C ASP A 524 14.66 23.32 -8.45
N GLY A 525 15.48 24.13 -7.75
CA GLY A 525 16.92 24.29 -7.95
C GLY A 525 17.81 23.15 -7.41
N PRO A 526 19.11 23.40 -7.14
CA PRO A 526 20.09 22.33 -6.90
C PRO A 526 19.74 21.43 -5.70
N LEU A 527 19.73 20.12 -5.96
CA LEU A 527 19.34 19.02 -5.05
C LEU A 527 20.24 18.81 -3.82
N THR A 528 21.09 19.78 -3.45
CA THR A 528 22.09 19.60 -2.38
C THR A 528 21.47 19.61 -0.99
N PHE A 529 20.51 20.49 -0.69
CA PHE A 529 19.78 20.57 0.60
C PHE A 529 20.64 20.57 1.90
N GLY A 530 21.94 20.85 1.81
CA GLY A 530 22.89 20.74 2.93
C GLY A 530 23.38 19.31 3.23
N LEU A 531 23.09 18.34 2.35
CA LEU A 531 23.56 16.96 2.42
C LEU A 531 24.95 16.79 1.78
N PRO A 532 25.82 15.89 2.29
CA PRO A 532 27.18 15.69 1.78
C PRO A 532 27.19 14.80 0.53
N ILE A 533 26.50 15.22 -0.54
CA ILE A 533 26.43 14.44 -1.78
C ILE A 533 27.75 14.62 -2.56
N ARG A 534 28.63 13.61 -2.49
CA ARG A 534 30.05 13.69 -2.90
C ARG A 534 30.26 14.14 -4.36
N ALA A 535 31.39 14.81 -4.57
CA ALA A 535 31.98 15.03 -5.90
C ALA A 535 32.69 13.76 -6.40
N ASP A 536 32.80 13.62 -7.71
CA ASP A 536 33.62 12.59 -8.33
C ASP A 536 35.13 12.93 -8.22
N VAL A 537 35.74 12.54 -7.10
CA VAL A 537 37.18 12.77 -6.83
C VAL A 537 38.07 11.82 -7.66
N SER A 538 37.51 10.92 -8.48
CA SER A 538 38.28 9.93 -9.24
C SER A 538 38.86 10.54 -10.52
N GLY A 539 39.99 11.23 -10.40
CA GLY A 539 40.83 11.68 -11.52
C GLY A 539 41.52 10.55 -12.31
N THR A 540 40.88 9.38 -12.41
CA THR A 540 41.49 8.10 -12.80
C THR A 540 40.68 7.36 -13.86
N LEU A 541 40.85 7.80 -15.11
CA LEU A 541 40.98 6.92 -16.29
C LEU A 541 39.81 5.97 -16.63
N ALA A 542 38.59 6.22 -16.16
CA ALA A 542 37.39 5.67 -16.80
C ALA A 542 37.09 6.44 -18.10
N SER A 543 37.47 5.89 -19.25
CA SER A 543 37.37 6.54 -20.58
C SER A 543 35.93 6.74 -21.11
N GLU A 544 34.92 6.44 -20.30
CA GLU A 544 33.50 6.49 -20.65
C GLU A 544 32.70 7.46 -19.74
N ASN A 545 33.31 8.03 -18.70
CA ASN A 545 32.63 8.97 -17.78
C ASN A 545 32.40 10.34 -18.44
N LYS A 546 31.17 10.58 -18.92
CA LYS A 546 30.74 11.80 -19.64
C LYS A 546 30.97 13.12 -18.88
N TRP A 547 30.95 13.08 -17.56
CA TRP A 547 30.96 14.26 -16.67
C TRP A 547 31.96 14.07 -15.51
N PRO A 548 33.29 14.15 -15.74
CA PRO A 548 34.30 13.96 -14.69
C PRO A 548 34.32 15.12 -13.69
N GLY A 549 34.65 14.85 -12.42
CA GLY A 549 34.87 15.88 -11.38
C GLY A 549 33.60 16.50 -10.76
N LEU A 550 32.43 16.28 -11.35
CA LEU A 550 31.15 16.90 -10.93
C LEU A 550 30.45 16.11 -9.81
N THR A 551 29.60 16.80 -9.01
CA THR A 551 28.78 16.15 -7.97
C THR A 551 27.58 15.41 -8.57
N ILE A 552 26.96 14.50 -7.82
CA ILE A 552 25.74 13.80 -8.29
C ILE A 552 24.61 14.81 -8.66
N PRO A 553 24.31 15.85 -7.87
CA PRO A 553 23.39 16.92 -8.28
C PRO A 553 23.78 17.62 -9.58
N ASP A 554 25.06 17.94 -9.79
CA ASP A 554 25.51 18.58 -11.03
C ASP A 554 25.41 17.63 -12.24
N LYS A 555 25.70 16.34 -12.06
CA LYS A 555 25.54 15.33 -13.12
C LYS A 555 24.05 15.16 -13.49
N ILE A 556 23.14 15.15 -12.50
CA ILE A 556 21.67 15.19 -12.72
C ILE A 556 21.27 16.43 -13.52
N GLU A 557 21.74 17.60 -13.11
CA GLU A 557 21.38 18.88 -13.72
C GLU A 557 21.85 18.98 -15.18
N ASN A 558 23.11 18.62 -15.46
CA ASN A 558 23.64 18.66 -16.82
C ASN A 558 22.89 17.67 -17.76
N THR A 559 22.54 16.47 -17.27
CA THR A 559 21.68 15.55 -18.03
C THR A 559 20.27 16.11 -18.26
N ARG A 560 19.67 16.79 -17.27
CA ARG A 560 18.36 17.48 -17.43
C ARG A 560 18.44 18.58 -18.49
N ILE A 561 19.50 19.39 -18.47
CA ILE A 561 19.75 20.47 -19.43
C ILE A 561 19.93 19.93 -20.86
N GLU A 562 20.66 18.84 -21.03
CA GLU A 562 20.91 18.21 -22.34
C GLU A 562 19.61 17.71 -22.99
N ILE A 563 18.77 16.97 -22.25
CA ILE A 563 17.50 16.46 -22.78
C ILE A 563 16.54 17.61 -23.12
N PHE A 564 16.54 18.70 -22.34
CA PHE A 564 15.80 19.92 -22.71
C PHE A 564 16.33 20.56 -24.01
N GLN A 565 17.65 20.66 -24.18
CA GLN A 565 18.25 21.19 -25.40
C GLN A 565 17.86 20.36 -26.63
N HIS A 566 18.04 19.03 -26.58
CA HIS A 566 17.61 18.13 -27.66
C HIS A 566 16.12 18.25 -28.00
N LEU A 567 15.25 18.35 -27.00
CA LEU A 567 13.81 18.52 -27.20
C LEU A 567 13.46 19.88 -27.83
N PHE A 568 14.14 20.96 -27.44
CA PHE A 568 13.93 22.29 -28.05
C PHE A 568 14.47 22.34 -29.47
N ASP A 569 15.67 21.80 -29.73
CA ASP A 569 16.22 21.67 -31.08
C ASP A 569 15.31 20.81 -31.98
N ALA A 570 14.71 19.75 -31.45
CA ALA A 570 13.75 18.93 -32.20
C ALA A 570 12.45 19.68 -32.55
N LEU A 571 11.95 20.56 -31.66
CA LEU A 571 10.78 21.40 -31.90
C LEU A 571 11.08 22.55 -32.88
N ASP A 572 12.24 23.20 -32.75
CA ASP A 572 12.70 24.24 -33.67
C ASP A 572 12.93 23.66 -35.08
N ASN A 573 13.54 22.46 -35.18
CA ASN A 573 13.67 21.73 -36.44
C ASN A 573 12.30 21.34 -37.03
N LEU A 574 11.30 20.99 -36.20
CA LEU A 574 9.93 20.74 -36.68
C LEU A 574 9.28 22.02 -37.23
N GLN A 575 9.51 23.18 -36.59
CA GLN A 575 9.05 24.47 -37.09
C GLN A 575 9.64 24.77 -38.48
N THR A 576 10.97 24.68 -38.63
CA THR A 576 11.68 24.86 -39.91
C THR A 576 11.15 23.90 -40.98
N ARG A 577 10.99 22.62 -40.66
CA ARG A 577 10.47 21.60 -41.60
C ARG A 577 9.04 21.87 -42.09
N ILE A 578 8.21 22.57 -41.31
CA ILE A 578 6.86 23.00 -41.73
C ILE A 578 6.93 24.27 -42.61
N LEU A 579 7.88 25.18 -42.34
CA LEU A 579 8.13 26.37 -43.18
C LEU A 579 8.66 25.96 -44.57
N ASP A 580 9.67 25.10 -44.62
CA ASP A 580 10.33 24.60 -45.84
C ASP A 580 9.46 23.63 -46.67
N ALA A 581 8.18 23.50 -46.33
CA ALA A 581 7.21 22.61 -46.97
C ALA A 581 7.53 21.10 -46.97
N SER A 582 8.60 20.66 -46.29
CA SER A 582 8.98 19.24 -46.17
C SER A 582 7.94 18.37 -45.43
N VAL A 583 7.03 19.00 -44.68
CA VAL A 583 5.93 18.35 -43.96
C VAL A 583 4.62 19.10 -44.20
N GLY A 584 3.53 18.37 -44.46
CA GLY A 584 2.17 18.91 -44.60
C GLY A 584 1.69 19.06 -46.05
N CYS A 585 0.49 18.56 -46.34
CA CYS A 585 0.00 18.28 -47.70
C CYS A 585 -0.28 19.50 -48.59
N ASN A 586 -0.51 20.69 -48.03
CA ASN A 586 -0.70 21.95 -48.78
C ASN A 586 -0.39 23.17 -47.87
N ALA A 587 -0.30 24.37 -48.45
CA ALA A 587 0.08 25.57 -47.73
C ALA A 587 -0.85 25.92 -46.55
N ALA A 588 -2.18 25.78 -46.72
CA ALA A 588 -3.16 26.02 -45.66
C ALA A 588 -2.99 25.05 -44.48
N CYS A 589 -2.78 23.77 -44.77
CA CYS A 589 -2.48 22.75 -43.76
C CYS A 589 -1.18 23.07 -43.00
N ARG A 590 -0.12 23.52 -43.69
CA ARG A 590 1.15 23.93 -43.05
C ARG A 590 0.97 25.15 -42.15
N ALA A 591 0.20 26.16 -42.57
CA ALA A 591 -0.12 27.30 -41.73
C ALA A 591 -0.90 26.89 -40.46
N MET A 592 -1.87 25.97 -40.57
CA MET A 592 -2.61 25.43 -39.42
C MET A 592 -1.72 24.62 -38.48
N LEU A 593 -0.82 23.78 -38.99
CA LEU A 593 0.15 23.03 -38.19
C LEU A 593 1.13 23.94 -37.46
N LEU A 594 1.71 24.92 -38.16
CA LEU A 594 2.63 25.91 -37.62
C LEU A 594 1.96 26.77 -36.53
N GLY A 595 0.77 27.28 -36.78
CA GLY A 595 -0.01 28.05 -35.80
C GLY A 595 -0.33 27.23 -34.56
N SER A 596 -0.68 25.96 -34.72
CA SER A 596 -0.94 25.04 -33.59
C SER A 596 0.33 24.75 -32.78
N LEU A 597 1.47 24.56 -33.45
CA LEU A 597 2.77 24.32 -32.82
C LEU A 597 3.24 25.55 -32.02
N LEU A 598 3.19 26.75 -32.62
CA LEU A 598 3.55 28.00 -31.94
C LEU A 598 2.62 28.32 -30.77
N GLN A 599 1.31 28.05 -30.88
CA GLN A 599 0.39 28.18 -29.75
C GLN A 599 0.71 27.20 -28.61
N ALA A 600 1.08 25.95 -28.94
CA ALA A 600 1.51 24.97 -27.95
C ALA A 600 2.84 25.39 -27.27
N MET A 601 3.87 25.73 -28.04
CA MET A 601 5.17 26.16 -27.52
C MET A 601 5.04 27.42 -26.65
N LYS A 602 4.27 28.42 -27.09
CA LYS A 602 4.00 29.63 -26.29
C LYS A 602 3.23 29.35 -25.00
N LYS A 603 2.28 28.40 -25.02
CA LYS A 603 1.54 27.98 -23.81
C LYS A 603 2.43 27.26 -22.79
N LEU A 604 3.54 26.66 -23.24
CA LEU A 604 4.49 25.92 -22.41
C LEU A 604 5.78 26.70 -22.13
N GLU A 605 5.76 28.02 -22.33
CA GLU A 605 6.90 28.94 -22.14
C GLU A 605 8.17 28.55 -22.94
N LEU A 606 8.01 27.76 -24.01
CA LEU A 606 9.08 27.37 -24.93
C LEU A 606 9.33 28.39 -26.05
N TYR A 607 8.49 29.43 -26.17
CA TYR A 607 8.58 30.43 -27.22
C TYR A 607 8.38 31.85 -26.66
N PRO A 608 9.40 32.73 -26.70
CA PRO A 608 10.77 32.49 -27.21
C PRO A 608 11.53 31.42 -26.40
N ARG A 609 12.55 30.81 -27.03
CA ARG A 609 13.31 29.69 -26.44
C ARG A 609 13.94 30.07 -25.09
N PRO A 610 13.72 29.30 -24.01
CA PRO A 610 14.24 29.61 -22.69
C PRO A 610 15.76 29.40 -22.59
N SER A 611 16.36 29.96 -21.55
CA SER A 611 17.79 29.81 -21.22
C SER A 611 18.03 28.73 -20.16
N SER A 612 19.12 27.97 -20.32
CA SER A 612 19.68 27.08 -19.28
C SER A 612 19.94 27.87 -17.97
N PRO A 613 19.74 27.30 -16.76
CA PRO A 613 19.47 25.89 -16.45
C PRO A 613 17.98 25.55 -16.22
N PHE A 614 17.06 26.26 -16.88
CA PHE A 614 15.62 25.92 -16.89
C PHE A 614 14.94 25.69 -15.51
N PRO A 615 15.24 26.44 -14.43
CA PRO A 615 14.89 26.10 -13.03
C PRO A 615 13.41 26.39 -12.64
N LYS A 616 12.50 26.06 -13.56
CA LYS A 616 11.02 26.09 -13.43
C LYS A 616 10.34 25.04 -14.32
N LEU A 617 11.09 24.32 -15.16
CA LEU A 617 10.56 23.32 -16.08
C LEU A 617 10.87 21.91 -15.53
N SER A 618 9.82 21.19 -15.14
CA SER A 618 9.90 19.72 -14.99
C SER A 618 9.74 19.08 -16.37
N LEU A 619 10.64 18.14 -16.69
CA LEU A 619 10.64 17.42 -17.95
C LEU A 619 9.37 16.56 -18.13
N ASP A 620 8.89 15.92 -17.05
CA ASP A 620 7.61 15.20 -17.05
C ASP A 620 6.43 16.12 -17.36
N ASN A 621 6.30 17.25 -16.64
CA ASN A 621 5.24 18.24 -16.88
C ASN A 621 5.23 18.72 -18.34
N LEU A 622 6.41 18.85 -18.95
CA LEU A 622 6.55 19.26 -20.35
C LEU A 622 6.09 18.18 -21.33
N LEU A 623 6.59 16.95 -21.21
CA LEU A 623 6.21 15.81 -22.06
C LEU A 623 4.73 15.46 -21.89
N ALA A 624 4.23 15.45 -20.65
CA ALA A 624 2.82 15.28 -20.30
C ALA A 624 1.93 16.43 -20.78
N SER A 625 2.49 17.55 -21.24
CA SER A 625 1.75 18.64 -21.87
C SER A 625 1.84 18.60 -23.40
N LEU A 626 2.99 18.25 -23.97
CA LEU A 626 3.18 18.03 -25.41
C LEU A 626 2.30 16.88 -25.93
N THR A 627 2.18 15.77 -25.18
CA THR A 627 1.24 14.65 -25.49
C THR A 627 -0.22 15.09 -25.58
N LYS A 628 -0.61 16.18 -24.90
CA LYS A 628 -1.98 16.74 -24.85
C LYS A 628 -2.25 17.79 -25.93
N VAL A 629 -1.29 18.10 -26.79
CA VAL A 629 -1.45 19.07 -27.90
C VAL A 629 -2.49 18.56 -28.89
N GLN A 630 -3.63 19.26 -28.96
CA GLN A 630 -4.69 18.95 -29.91
C GLN A 630 -4.30 19.40 -31.32
N SER A 631 -4.68 18.60 -32.32
CA SER A 631 -4.52 18.96 -33.73
C SER A 631 -5.87 19.42 -34.29
N PRO A 632 -6.00 20.66 -34.79
CA PRO A 632 -7.27 21.14 -35.36
C PRO A 632 -7.63 20.33 -36.61
N ALA A 633 -8.94 20.07 -36.80
CA ALA A 633 -9.43 19.37 -37.98
C ALA A 633 -9.52 20.33 -39.16
N TYR A 634 -8.59 20.23 -40.11
CA TYR A 634 -8.64 21.00 -41.36
C TYR A 634 -9.47 20.29 -42.42
N PHE A 635 -10.45 21.02 -42.96
CA PHE A 635 -11.26 20.63 -44.12
C PHE A 635 -10.93 21.58 -45.27
N GLY A 636 -10.61 21.03 -46.43
CA GLY A 636 -10.12 21.82 -47.57
C GLY A 636 -10.38 21.13 -48.91
N PRO A 637 -10.19 21.83 -50.04
CA PRO A 637 -10.27 21.22 -51.36
C PRO A 637 -9.16 20.18 -51.53
N LYS A 638 -9.47 19.09 -52.24
CA LYS A 638 -8.55 17.95 -52.42
C LYS A 638 -7.31 18.36 -53.24
N SER A 639 -6.19 18.56 -52.56
CA SER A 639 -4.90 18.88 -53.19
C SER A 639 -4.41 17.76 -54.12
N GLN A 640 -3.96 18.13 -55.33
CA GLN A 640 -3.38 17.22 -56.34
C GLN A 640 -1.92 16.81 -56.01
N GLY A 641 -1.60 16.60 -54.72
CA GLY A 641 -0.26 16.28 -54.23
C GLY A 641 -0.16 14.87 -53.61
N PRO A 642 1.00 14.22 -53.64
CA PRO A 642 1.14 12.79 -53.32
C PRO A 642 1.26 12.51 -51.82
N VAL A 643 0.16 12.62 -51.06
CA VAL A 643 0.03 12.00 -49.73
C VAL A 643 -1.32 11.32 -49.58
N VAL A 644 -1.30 10.00 -49.38
CA VAL A 644 -2.49 9.20 -49.04
C VAL A 644 -2.86 9.45 -47.58
N ASN A 645 -3.97 10.17 -47.32
CA ASN A 645 -4.92 9.98 -46.20
C ASN A 645 -5.90 11.16 -46.09
N CYS A 646 -6.99 11.12 -46.88
CA CYS A 646 -8.14 12.01 -46.75
C CYS A 646 -9.41 11.19 -46.54
N SER A 647 -10.34 11.65 -45.70
CA SER A 647 -11.53 10.88 -45.30
C SER A 647 -12.84 11.67 -45.44
N GLY A 648 -13.81 11.09 -46.16
CA GLY A 648 -15.11 11.70 -46.44
C GLY A 648 -15.07 12.75 -47.57
N LYS A 649 -16.18 12.89 -48.29
CA LYS A 649 -16.47 14.02 -49.17
C LYS A 649 -17.60 14.84 -48.55
N TRP A 650 -17.49 16.15 -48.59
CA TRP A 650 -18.57 17.08 -48.23
C TRP A 650 -18.80 18.03 -49.42
N ASN A 651 -20.04 18.11 -49.88
CA ASN A 651 -20.44 19.06 -50.90
C ASN A 651 -20.97 20.32 -50.19
N LEU A 652 -20.59 21.51 -50.64
CA LEU A 652 -21.35 22.72 -50.30
C LEU A 652 -22.52 22.83 -51.28
N GLU A 653 -23.72 23.02 -50.74
CA GLU A 653 -24.87 23.49 -51.53
C GLU A 653 -24.80 25.02 -51.61
N THR A 654 -24.57 25.55 -52.80
CA THR A 654 -24.45 26.98 -53.05
C THR A 654 -25.84 27.63 -53.02
N THR A 655 -26.34 27.98 -51.82
CA THR A 655 -27.61 28.70 -51.70
C THR A 655 -27.45 30.11 -52.25
N THR A 656 -28.00 30.36 -53.44
CA THR A 656 -28.04 31.69 -54.06
C THR A 656 -28.91 32.62 -53.22
N LEU A 657 -28.35 33.76 -52.81
CA LEU A 657 -29.06 34.78 -52.04
C LEU A 657 -30.07 35.52 -52.94
N VAL A 658 -31.29 34.99 -53.02
CA VAL A 658 -32.44 35.69 -53.60
C VAL A 658 -32.83 36.83 -52.65
N VAL A 659 -32.75 38.07 -53.15
CA VAL A 659 -33.16 39.26 -52.39
C VAL A 659 -34.69 39.33 -52.33
N GLY A 660 -35.26 38.90 -51.19
CA GLY A 660 -36.69 38.98 -50.87
C GLY A 660 -36.90 39.65 -49.51
N GLY A 661 -37.80 40.64 -49.45
CA GLY A 661 -38.01 41.46 -48.25
C GLY A 661 -38.86 40.82 -47.15
N PHE A 662 -38.68 41.28 -45.92
CA PHE A 662 -39.55 40.97 -44.77
C PHE A 662 -40.98 41.47 -44.99
N PHE A 663 -42.00 40.66 -44.65
CA PHE A 663 -43.11 40.96 -43.72
C PHE A 663 -44.13 39.79 -43.69
N GLY A 664 -44.81 39.55 -42.55
CA GLY A 664 -46.12 38.86 -42.56
C GLY A 664 -46.33 37.51 -41.83
N ASN A 665 -46.13 37.48 -40.51
CA ASN A 665 -46.89 36.75 -39.46
C ASN A 665 -47.78 35.48 -39.70
N ARG A 666 -47.82 34.67 -38.60
CA ARG A 666 -48.88 33.74 -38.10
C ARG A 666 -48.93 32.26 -38.53
N SER A 667 -48.59 31.39 -37.56
CA SER A 667 -49.40 30.31 -36.95
C SER A 667 -50.63 29.76 -37.72
N ASP A 668 -50.94 28.45 -37.70
CA ASP A 668 -51.17 27.71 -36.44
C ASP A 668 -51.23 26.15 -36.53
N GLN A 669 -51.12 25.49 -35.36
CA GLN A 669 -51.63 24.14 -34.94
C GLN A 669 -51.39 22.83 -35.75
N GLY A 670 -51.13 21.71 -35.02
CA GLY A 670 -51.29 20.33 -35.54
C GLY A 670 -50.46 19.21 -34.85
N ALA A 671 -50.94 18.64 -33.73
CA ALA A 671 -50.32 17.52 -32.97
C ALA A 671 -50.50 16.14 -33.67
N PRO A 672 -49.97 14.96 -33.20
CA PRO A 672 -49.46 14.56 -31.86
C PRO A 672 -48.00 14.00 -31.92
N SER A 673 -47.40 13.21 -30.99
CA SER A 673 -47.86 12.39 -29.84
C SER A 673 -46.74 12.12 -28.78
N GLN A 674 -47.01 11.28 -27.78
CA GLN A 674 -46.10 10.79 -26.72
C GLN A 674 -46.64 9.44 -26.16
N PRO A 675 -45.93 8.63 -25.30
CA PRO A 675 -45.54 8.95 -23.90
C PRO A 675 -44.06 8.59 -23.57
N SER A 676 -43.37 9.07 -22.51
CA SER A 676 -43.64 9.26 -21.05
C SER A 676 -43.54 7.96 -20.22
N SER A 677 -43.04 7.90 -18.96
CA SER A 677 -42.56 8.89 -17.95
C SER A 677 -41.66 8.14 -16.90
N ARG A 678 -41.17 8.61 -15.74
CA ARG A 678 -41.42 9.78 -14.85
C ARG A 678 -40.09 10.25 -14.17
N LEU A 679 -39.82 10.52 -12.88
CA LEU A 679 -40.50 10.41 -11.56
C LEU A 679 -40.18 11.64 -10.66
N PHE A 680 -39.83 11.49 -9.37
CA PHE A 680 -39.74 12.57 -8.34
C PHE A 680 -38.60 12.29 -7.30
N GLY A 681 -38.12 13.22 -6.44
CA GLY A 681 -38.39 14.66 -6.23
C GLY A 681 -37.96 15.20 -4.82
N LYS A 682 -38.19 16.51 -4.53
CA LYS A 682 -37.80 17.33 -3.32
C LYS A 682 -36.30 17.77 -3.26
N GLY A 683 -35.85 18.95 -2.78
CA GLY A 683 -36.47 20.20 -2.24
C GLY A 683 -35.94 20.56 -0.82
N PRO A 684 -35.85 21.84 -0.33
CA PRO A 684 -36.15 23.17 -0.91
C PRO A 684 -34.98 24.24 -0.76
N ALA A 685 -35.27 25.55 -0.87
CA ALA A 685 -34.37 26.71 -0.61
C ALA A 685 -34.94 27.66 0.48
N PRO A 686 -34.22 28.72 0.95
CA PRO A 686 -34.45 30.08 0.40
C PRO A 686 -33.27 31.13 0.50
N GLN A 687 -33.37 32.23 -0.29
CA GLN A 687 -33.09 33.69 -0.07
C GLN A 687 -31.93 34.17 0.87
N SER A 688 -31.23 35.32 0.72
CA SER A 688 -31.61 36.67 0.21
C SER A 688 -30.42 37.67 -0.06
N THR A 689 -30.54 38.50 -1.12
CA THR A 689 -30.16 39.95 -1.31
C THR A 689 -28.93 40.66 -0.67
N ASN A 690 -28.12 41.32 -1.53
CA ASN A 690 -27.52 42.71 -1.51
C ASN A 690 -26.67 43.20 -0.27
N THR A 691 -25.85 44.28 -0.29
CA THR A 691 -25.74 45.52 -1.12
C THR A 691 -24.33 46.20 -0.99
N SER A 692 -23.98 47.16 -1.90
CA SER A 692 -23.02 48.31 -1.72
C SER A 692 -21.51 48.04 -1.47
N GLN A 693 -20.55 48.98 -1.56
CA GLN A 693 -20.21 50.13 -2.46
C GLN A 693 -18.95 50.84 -1.87
N GLU A 694 -17.96 51.33 -2.65
CA GLU A 694 -17.41 52.73 -2.63
C GLU A 694 -16.20 52.95 -3.59
N THR A 695 -15.62 54.17 -3.66
CA THR A 695 -14.73 54.61 -4.78
C THR A 695 -13.70 55.74 -4.49
N ARG A 696 -12.63 55.81 -5.33
CA ARG A 696 -11.76 56.98 -5.74
C ARG A 696 -10.31 57.14 -5.17
N ARG A 697 -9.34 57.18 -6.11
CA ARG A 697 -8.20 58.13 -6.44
C ARG A 697 -7.56 59.02 -5.33
N LEU A 698 -6.33 59.58 -5.43
CA LEU A 698 -5.56 60.15 -6.58
C LEU A 698 -4.06 60.45 -6.19
N GLY A 699 -3.10 60.56 -7.13
CA GLY A 699 -1.80 61.26 -6.91
C GLY A 699 -0.59 60.80 -7.77
N ASP A 700 0.26 61.74 -8.24
CA ASP A 700 1.41 61.51 -9.16
C ASP A 700 2.81 62.00 -8.58
N PRO A 701 3.85 62.49 -9.32
CA PRO A 701 5.16 61.82 -9.52
C PRO A 701 6.38 62.75 -9.16
N PRO A 702 7.56 62.86 -9.88
CA PRO A 702 8.40 61.99 -10.76
C PRO A 702 9.95 62.00 -10.46
N GLN A 703 10.80 61.38 -11.34
CA GLN A 703 12.11 61.85 -11.91
C GLN A 703 13.30 60.84 -12.01
N LEU A 704 14.24 61.14 -12.93
CA LEU A 704 15.47 60.42 -13.40
C LEU A 704 16.67 61.43 -13.51
N PRO A 705 17.96 61.13 -13.86
CA PRO A 705 18.49 60.39 -15.03
C PRO A 705 19.72 59.46 -14.68
N SER A 706 20.86 59.22 -15.38
CA SER A 706 21.53 59.66 -16.65
C SER A 706 22.67 58.68 -17.09
N GLY A 707 23.22 58.83 -18.32
CA GLY A 707 24.47 58.18 -18.83
C GLY A 707 25.74 59.08 -18.72
N PRO A 708 26.74 59.09 -19.66
CA PRO A 708 26.65 58.80 -21.11
C PRO A 708 27.94 58.21 -21.83
N PHE A 709 28.07 58.44 -23.16
CA PHE A 709 29.12 58.07 -24.17
C PHE A 709 29.09 56.63 -24.73
N GLY A 710 29.34 56.36 -26.03
CA GLY A 710 29.64 57.20 -27.22
C GLY A 710 30.69 56.51 -28.13
N THR A 711 30.59 56.36 -29.46
CA THR A 711 30.31 57.38 -30.51
C THR A 711 30.06 56.70 -31.89
N LEU A 712 29.60 57.48 -32.89
CA LEU A 712 29.46 57.18 -34.33
C LEU A 712 28.13 56.47 -34.72
N LEU A 713 27.52 56.65 -35.92
CA LEU A 713 27.88 57.52 -37.06
C LEU A 713 26.65 58.15 -37.78
N SER A 714 26.46 57.92 -39.09
CA SER A 714 25.54 58.60 -40.04
C SER A 714 24.60 57.60 -40.76
N GLN A 715 23.49 57.96 -41.42
CA GLN A 715 23.09 59.23 -42.07
C GLN A 715 21.70 59.78 -41.64
N SER A 716 21.27 60.86 -42.30
CA SER A 716 20.41 61.92 -41.76
C SER A 716 18.90 61.81 -41.99
N SER A 717 18.17 62.58 -41.18
CA SER A 717 16.70 62.69 -41.10
C SER A 717 16.12 63.91 -41.86
N ASN A 718 14.79 64.08 -41.73
CA ASN A 718 13.95 65.24 -42.11
C ASN A 718 13.55 65.30 -43.60
N SER A 719 12.43 65.93 -44.00
CA SER A 719 11.56 66.89 -43.28
C SER A 719 10.05 66.76 -43.65
N PRO A 720 9.12 67.52 -43.03
CA PRO A 720 7.65 67.34 -43.16
C PRO A 720 6.90 68.45 -43.98
N ARG A 721 5.57 68.29 -44.08
CA ARG A 721 4.47 69.28 -44.35
C ARG A 721 3.71 69.22 -45.70
N GLU A 722 2.51 69.82 -45.62
CA GLU A 722 1.68 70.47 -46.66
C GLU A 722 0.86 69.62 -47.67
N THR A 723 -0.40 69.38 -47.27
CA THR A 723 -1.65 69.83 -47.94
C THR A 723 -1.61 70.21 -49.44
N ILE A 724 -2.50 69.62 -50.27
CA ILE A 724 -3.58 70.31 -51.05
C ILE A 724 -4.31 69.36 -52.05
N VAL A 725 -5.65 69.31 -51.88
CA VAL A 725 -6.77 69.25 -52.86
C VAL A 725 -6.52 68.78 -54.32
N LEU A 726 -7.37 67.88 -54.85
CA LEU A 726 -8.20 68.16 -56.06
C LEU A 726 -9.33 67.14 -56.38
N PHE A 727 -10.44 67.73 -56.83
CA PHE A 727 -11.79 67.25 -57.17
C PHE A 727 -12.01 66.03 -58.09
N GLY A 728 -13.16 65.36 -57.87
CA GLY A 728 -14.15 65.08 -58.93
C GLY A 728 -14.15 63.66 -59.55
N ASN A 729 -15.20 63.23 -60.29
CA ASN A 729 -16.61 63.66 -60.39
C ASN A 729 -17.42 62.53 -61.12
N LYS A 730 -18.69 62.79 -61.47
CA LYS A 730 -19.59 62.08 -62.43
C LYS A 730 -18.86 61.29 -63.57
N ALA A 731 -19.42 60.22 -64.14
CA ALA A 731 -20.84 60.03 -64.47
C ALA A 731 -21.29 58.56 -64.72
N SER A 732 -22.60 58.38 -64.92
CA SER A 732 -23.19 57.34 -65.78
C SER A 732 -22.52 57.27 -67.16
N SER A 733 -22.41 56.14 -67.86
CA SER A 733 -23.59 55.48 -68.48
C SER A 733 -23.29 54.11 -69.12
N SER A 734 -24.38 53.42 -69.51
CA SER A 734 -24.49 52.52 -70.69
C SER A 734 -23.42 51.44 -70.94
N VAL A 735 -23.76 50.21 -70.54
CA VAL A 735 -23.85 49.01 -71.40
C VAL A 735 -22.92 48.93 -72.62
N VAL A 736 -21.97 48.00 -72.55
CA VAL A 736 -21.57 47.16 -73.70
C VAL A 736 -21.85 45.70 -73.31
N LYS A 737 -22.41 44.90 -74.21
CA LYS A 737 -22.96 43.57 -73.92
C LYS A 737 -22.55 42.53 -74.96
N ALA A 738 -21.61 41.64 -74.63
CA ALA A 738 -21.39 40.32 -75.24
C ALA A 738 -20.11 39.66 -74.69
N PRO A 739 -19.97 38.32 -74.72
CA PRO A 739 -21.00 37.30 -74.56
C PRO A 739 -20.64 36.30 -73.43
N LEU A 740 -21.50 35.30 -73.22
CA LEU A 740 -21.31 34.23 -72.23
C LEU A 740 -20.16 33.29 -72.61
N VAL A 741 -19.41 32.82 -71.60
CA VAL A 741 -18.86 31.47 -71.55
C VAL A 741 -19.27 30.91 -70.19
N GLU A 742 -20.18 29.93 -70.19
CA GLU A 742 -20.54 29.20 -68.98
C GLU A 742 -19.47 28.14 -68.72
N SER A 743 -18.67 28.33 -67.66
CA SER A 743 -17.87 27.27 -67.07
C SER A 743 -18.63 26.70 -65.87
N GLU A 744 -19.08 25.45 -65.94
CA GLU A 744 -19.73 24.75 -64.83
C GLU A 744 -18.77 24.65 -63.63
N GLU A 745 -18.95 25.52 -62.63
CA GLU A 745 -18.17 25.48 -61.40
C GLU A 745 -18.71 24.34 -60.51
N GLN A 746 -18.16 23.14 -60.69
CA GLN A 746 -18.53 21.95 -59.92
C GLN A 746 -18.41 22.23 -58.41
N PRO A 747 -19.39 21.81 -57.57
CA PRO A 747 -19.42 22.15 -56.16
C PRO A 747 -18.16 21.65 -55.46
N ALA A 748 -17.41 22.57 -54.87
CA ALA A 748 -16.07 22.33 -54.34
C ALA A 748 -16.07 21.26 -53.23
N THR A 749 -15.72 20.01 -53.58
CA THR A 749 -15.75 18.89 -52.62
C THR A 749 -14.67 19.07 -51.57
N LEU A 750 -15.08 19.37 -50.33
CA LEU A 750 -14.17 19.44 -49.20
C LEU A 750 -13.85 18.02 -48.69
N VAL A 751 -12.58 17.80 -48.39
CA VAL A 751 -12.06 16.59 -47.76
C VAL A 751 -11.44 16.93 -46.41
N LYS A 752 -11.56 16.02 -45.44
CA LYS A 752 -10.83 16.13 -44.17
C LYS A 752 -9.39 15.66 -44.37
N HIS A 753 -8.43 16.55 -44.12
CA HIS A 753 -7.00 16.24 -44.16
C HIS A 753 -6.57 15.54 -42.86
N ASN A 754 -5.77 14.48 -42.93
CA ASN A 754 -5.29 13.74 -41.76
C ASN A 754 -3.87 14.10 -41.30
N CYS A 755 -3.28 15.19 -41.79
CA CYS A 755 -2.05 15.73 -41.21
C CYS A 755 -2.34 16.24 -39.79
N ARG A 756 -1.90 15.49 -38.77
CA ARG A 756 -2.09 15.84 -37.35
C ARG A 756 -0.74 16.22 -36.75
N LEU A 757 -0.67 17.38 -36.11
CA LEU A 757 0.53 17.84 -35.39
C LEU A 757 0.99 16.82 -34.35
N LYS A 758 0.05 16.14 -33.68
CA LYS A 758 0.36 15.07 -32.72
C LYS A 758 1.25 13.96 -33.32
N GLY A 759 0.96 13.52 -34.56
CA GLY A 759 1.78 12.51 -35.24
C GLY A 759 3.18 12.98 -35.67
N LEU A 760 3.50 14.26 -35.49
CA LEU A 760 4.82 14.85 -35.71
C LEU A 760 5.56 15.11 -34.38
N ILE A 761 4.82 15.28 -33.28
CA ILE A 761 5.36 15.51 -31.93
C ILE A 761 5.59 14.18 -31.19
N ASP A 762 4.70 13.20 -31.31
CA ASP A 762 4.82 11.89 -30.63
C ASP A 762 6.20 11.21 -30.87
N PRO A 763 6.81 11.23 -32.08
CA PRO A 763 8.16 10.69 -32.28
C PRO A 763 9.27 11.44 -31.51
N LEU A 764 9.09 12.73 -31.24
CA LEU A 764 10.07 13.56 -30.50
C LEU A 764 9.96 13.28 -29.00
N ILE A 765 8.73 13.13 -28.49
CA ILE A 765 8.47 12.66 -27.13
C ILE A 765 9.10 11.27 -26.91
N ASN A 766 8.87 10.34 -27.85
CA ASN A 766 9.45 8.99 -27.82
C ASN A 766 10.98 8.95 -27.97
N ALA A 767 11.62 10.04 -28.40
CA ALA A 767 13.07 10.18 -28.39
C ALA A 767 13.55 10.67 -27.01
N ALA A 768 13.00 11.79 -26.52
CA ALA A 768 13.31 12.32 -25.19
C ALA A 768 13.06 11.29 -24.07
N GLU A 769 11.97 10.51 -24.12
CA GLU A 769 11.71 9.46 -23.12
C GLU A 769 12.73 8.31 -23.10
N LYS A 770 13.51 8.11 -24.18
CA LYS A 770 14.62 7.14 -24.20
C LYS A 770 15.91 7.69 -23.60
N GLU A 771 16.07 9.01 -23.58
CA GLU A 771 17.23 9.68 -23.00
C GLU A 771 17.11 9.81 -21.46
N ILE A 772 15.88 9.79 -20.91
CA ILE A 772 15.59 9.78 -19.47
C ILE A 772 16.01 8.43 -18.83
N THR A 773 17.31 8.32 -18.56
CA THR A 773 17.96 7.21 -17.87
C THR A 773 18.52 7.67 -16.52
N GLY A 774 18.70 6.74 -15.58
CA GLY A 774 19.30 7.05 -14.29
C GLY A 774 20.84 7.10 -14.37
N LEU A 775 21.46 7.72 -13.38
CA LEU A 775 22.91 7.65 -13.21
C LEU A 775 23.26 6.28 -12.59
N LYS A 776 24.26 5.59 -13.13
CA LYS A 776 24.67 4.29 -12.60
C LYS A 776 25.60 4.51 -11.41
N LEU A 777 25.39 3.72 -10.36
CA LEU A 777 26.26 3.77 -9.17
C LEU A 777 27.73 3.41 -9.48
N ALA A 778 27.96 2.58 -10.51
CA ALA A 778 29.30 2.18 -10.94
C ALA A 778 30.14 3.32 -11.56
N ASP A 779 29.51 4.43 -11.94
CA ASP A 779 30.17 5.60 -12.57
C ASP A 779 30.83 6.52 -11.52
N PHE A 780 30.87 6.09 -10.25
CA PHE A 780 31.34 6.85 -9.08
C PHE A 780 32.30 6.03 -8.21
N PRO A 781 33.22 6.67 -7.46
CA PRO A 781 34.03 5.98 -6.46
C PRO A 781 33.16 5.43 -5.32
N ARG A 782 33.45 4.20 -4.89
CA ARG A 782 32.83 3.59 -3.69
C ARG A 782 33.13 4.42 -2.43
N PRO A 783 32.19 4.52 -1.46
CA PRO A 783 32.29 5.47 -0.37
C PRO A 783 33.30 5.12 0.74
#